data_AF-A0A1Q9E7P3-F1
#
_entry.id   AF-A0A1Q9E7P3-F1
#
_cell.length_a   1.000
_cell.length_b   1.000
_cell.length_c   1.000
_cell.angle_alpha   90.00
_cell.angle_beta   90.00
_cell.angle_gamma   90.00
#
_symmetry.space_group_name_H-M   'P 1'
#
loop_
_entity.id
_entity.type
_entity.pdbx_description
1 polymer ?
#
loop_
_entity_poly.entity_id
_entity_poly.type
_entity_poly.pdbx_seq_one_letter_code
_entity_poly.pdbx_strand_id
1 'polypeptide(L)'
;MRQETHCQVQDLIARETWLWGKGRDSCGPMKSTSTMSDHGNSSGRSNFRCIFEKLNQLLAPPLQLEDAELGKARRHEERAAAVARDAVSTSFMYAIFGTEIDRDHAKKVFSSDSEVPLYMGRHPIRQDPAGGGSEPESVLWKNFQCDIKVVPYKVMASIAGIAVSILFWGVFFYFPFAVYEAWSYSALGQPTDFASETTFSLLVVVGNQLLYLLCDKASKHIGFRFASQELAAYTGLYTMALLSNMFIDMWILWYTTTTATENLGLEVTWRSFLLNQEERVSFPLRAKLGERLYAYNFPSCFLLPFLCEALFTVILPYHVYSKLVGSQPISQRGADACLLPITFDMARYADVVLNMTQATVSLFFSPGYVWPTFIFLFFSHLFVYAWDHYRVLRHVRQFRFSSYRTEKWSNYSRRSAGRARETAMPSIAIGARGEEEEEDPENEEDEDLPPSPPKNPPHLRVLFVDIEGVLAPRPDPRLLTVQASQCVFLRRLLQRTGAHLVLTTAWRKHGAYVIEVLSNFGVFEGISRPEVDCTPFNADASRRDLEILQWLNSHRGEVASWAVLDTRDLLGFASAPRLQGHVVQVDGEKGLQPEHLDAVAAILGELPDLGSCPVPPAVPPAPAAPSSTPSTSASASSPFSHIPMDEGLVSKMQGALALLSMLPEEGSAFRPPQRSKELRCAPDTEFDAISLQAKHKFS
;
A
#
# COMPACT_ATOMS: atom_id res chain seq x y z
N MET A 1 -19.92 -16.29 25.31
CA MET A 1 -21.25 -16.50 24.70
C MET A 1 -22.46 -16.19 25.61
N ARG A 2 -22.80 -16.91 26.69
CA ARG A 2 -23.96 -16.56 27.56
C ARG A 2 -23.80 -15.24 28.34
N GLN A 3 -22.58 -14.88 28.73
CA GLN A 3 -22.31 -13.59 29.39
C GLN A 3 -22.31 -12.40 28.42
N GLU A 4 -21.83 -12.58 27.18
CA GLU A 4 -21.82 -11.51 26.16
C GLU A 4 -23.23 -11.14 25.69
N THR A 5 -24.12 -12.12 25.56
CA THR A 5 -25.53 -11.87 25.23
C THR A 5 -26.25 -11.13 26.36
N HIS A 6 -25.86 -11.35 27.62
CA HIS A 6 -26.43 -10.64 28.76
C HIS A 6 -25.95 -9.18 28.84
N CYS A 7 -24.69 -8.90 28.52
CA CYS A 7 -24.18 -7.52 28.43
C CYS A 7 -24.80 -6.74 27.26
N GLN A 8 -24.96 -7.34 26.07
CA GLN A 8 -25.54 -6.65 24.92
C GLN A 8 -27.02 -6.28 25.11
N VAL A 9 -27.79 -7.11 25.83
CA VAL A 9 -29.19 -6.80 26.15
C VAL A 9 -29.31 -5.69 27.20
N GLN A 10 -28.40 -5.63 28.19
CA GLN A 10 -28.40 -4.52 29.16
C GLN A 10 -28.00 -3.18 28.52
N ASP A 11 -27.09 -3.19 27.54
CA ASP A 11 -26.69 -1.99 26.80
C ASP A 11 -27.82 -1.45 25.90
N LEU A 12 -28.63 -2.35 25.33
CA LEU A 12 -29.83 -2.00 24.54
C LEU A 12 -30.94 -1.40 25.41
N ILE A 13 -31.15 -1.94 26.62
CA ILE A 13 -32.12 -1.41 27.59
C ILE A 13 -31.69 -0.04 28.13
N ALA A 14 -30.38 0.15 28.38
CA ALA A 14 -29.82 1.44 28.82
C ALA A 14 -29.92 2.54 27.75
N ARG A 15 -29.78 2.18 26.46
CA ARG A 15 -29.96 3.12 25.35
C ARG A 15 -31.42 3.55 25.15
N GLU A 16 -32.39 2.65 25.33
CA GLU A 16 -33.81 2.99 25.25
C GLU A 16 -34.29 3.85 26.43
N THR A 17 -33.80 3.60 27.65
CA THR A 17 -34.13 4.42 28.82
C THR A 17 -33.54 5.83 28.75
N TRP A 18 -32.41 6.01 28.06
CA TRP A 18 -31.84 7.34 27.82
C TRP A 18 -32.63 8.15 26.78
N LEU A 19 -33.21 7.49 25.76
CA LEU A 19 -33.99 8.14 24.71
C LEU A 19 -35.37 8.63 25.17
N TRP A 20 -35.93 8.06 26.24
CA TRP A 20 -37.20 8.50 26.84
C TRP A 20 -37.04 9.60 27.91
N GLY A 21 -35.82 9.90 28.35
CA GLY A 21 -35.54 10.86 29.43
C GLY A 21 -35.37 12.33 29.00
N LYS A 22 -35.29 12.63 27.70
CA LYS A 22 -35.09 14.00 27.19
C LYS A 22 -36.31 14.48 26.41
N GLY A 23 -37.34 14.94 27.12
CA GLY A 23 -38.55 15.40 26.48
C GLY A 23 -39.53 16.14 27.38
N ARG A 24 -39.06 17.12 28.17
CA ARG A 24 -39.88 18.24 28.66
C ARG A 24 -39.02 19.20 29.47
N ASP A 25 -38.63 20.33 28.87
CA ASP A 25 -38.24 21.56 29.57
C ASP A 25 -38.23 22.71 28.57
N SER A 26 -39.34 23.45 28.47
CA SER A 26 -39.36 24.88 28.10
C SER A 26 -40.80 25.42 28.06
N CYS A 27 -41.17 26.22 29.06
CA CYS A 27 -41.99 27.43 28.89
C CYS A 27 -42.03 28.24 30.20
N GLY A 28 -41.21 29.29 30.25
CA GLY A 28 -41.65 30.67 30.54
C GLY A 28 -41.99 31.09 31.98
N PRO A 29 -41.53 32.29 32.43
CA PRO A 29 -41.62 32.71 33.83
C PRO A 29 -42.80 33.67 34.09
N MET A 30 -43.48 33.55 35.24
CA MET A 30 -44.18 34.71 35.82
C MET A 30 -44.41 34.62 37.34
N LYS A 31 -44.04 35.73 37.96
CA LYS A 31 -44.13 36.27 39.33
C LYS A 31 -45.20 35.75 40.32
N SER A 32 -44.68 35.62 41.55
CA SER A 32 -45.14 36.18 42.84
C SER A 32 -46.26 35.55 43.67
N THR A 33 -45.91 35.46 44.96
CA THR A 33 -46.69 35.61 46.20
C THR A 33 -47.49 34.43 46.77
N SER A 34 -46.92 33.94 47.89
CA SER A 34 -47.50 33.78 49.23
C SER A 34 -48.25 32.49 49.62
N THR A 35 -47.82 32.04 50.82
CA THR A 35 -48.56 31.44 51.94
C THR A 35 -48.96 29.96 51.94
N MET A 36 -48.36 29.29 52.94
CA MET A 36 -48.95 28.42 53.97
C MET A 36 -49.09 26.90 53.77
N SER A 37 -48.57 26.27 54.82
CA SER A 37 -49.00 25.08 55.58
C SER A 37 -48.75 23.68 55.04
N ASP A 38 -47.88 22.98 55.79
CA ASP A 38 -48.06 21.64 56.35
C ASP A 38 -49.31 20.86 55.91
N HIS A 39 -49.11 19.62 55.47
CA HIS A 39 -49.60 18.43 56.16
C HIS A 39 -49.02 17.17 55.50
N GLY A 40 -48.50 16.26 56.32
CA GLY A 40 -47.96 14.99 55.87
C GLY A 40 -49.03 14.03 55.39
N ASN A 41 -48.61 13.02 54.60
CA ASN A 41 -49.20 11.70 54.74
C ASN A 41 -48.27 10.62 54.20
N SER A 42 -47.68 9.88 55.12
CA SER A 42 -47.03 8.59 54.90
C SER A 42 -48.09 7.51 54.75
N SER A 43 -48.57 7.26 53.53
CA SER A 43 -49.35 6.06 53.21
C SER A 43 -49.31 5.83 51.71
N GLY A 44 -48.48 4.88 51.27
CA GLY A 44 -48.36 4.56 49.84
C GLY A 44 -47.27 3.56 49.48
N ARG A 45 -46.40 3.18 50.42
CA ARG A 45 -45.29 2.22 50.16
C ARG A 45 -45.59 0.75 50.51
N SER A 46 -46.76 0.41 51.04
CA SER A 46 -47.08 -0.99 51.39
C SER A 46 -47.77 -1.79 50.26
N ASN A 47 -48.43 -1.14 49.30
CA ASN A 47 -49.16 -1.86 48.24
C ASN A 47 -48.30 -2.28 47.04
N PHE A 48 -47.16 -1.62 46.78
CA PHE A 48 -46.29 -2.00 45.67
C PHE A 48 -45.45 -3.25 45.96
N ARG A 49 -45.08 -3.52 47.22
CA ARG A 49 -44.35 -4.75 47.58
C ARG A 49 -45.21 -6.01 47.47
N CYS A 50 -46.49 -5.93 47.87
CA CYS A 50 -47.40 -7.08 47.80
C CYS A 50 -47.77 -7.46 46.35
N ILE A 51 -47.86 -6.48 45.43
CA ILE A 51 -48.10 -6.74 44.01
C ILE A 51 -46.85 -7.31 43.33
N PHE A 52 -45.64 -6.84 43.69
CA PHE A 52 -44.40 -7.35 43.11
C PHE A 52 -44.07 -8.78 43.59
N GLU A 53 -44.35 -9.11 44.86
CA GLU A 53 -44.20 -10.48 45.38
C GLU A 53 -45.23 -11.45 44.79
N LYS A 54 -46.48 -11.01 44.58
CA LYS A 54 -47.49 -11.83 43.90
C LYS A 54 -47.21 -11.99 42.40
N LEU A 55 -46.64 -10.99 41.72
CA LEU A 55 -46.21 -11.14 40.33
C LEU A 55 -45.02 -12.10 40.19
N ASN A 56 -44.04 -12.05 41.10
CA ASN A 56 -42.90 -12.98 41.10
C ASN A 56 -43.31 -14.42 41.43
N GLN A 57 -44.34 -14.62 42.25
CA GLN A 57 -44.91 -15.95 42.53
C GLN A 57 -45.78 -16.48 41.38
N LEU A 58 -46.33 -15.61 40.52
CA LEU A 58 -47.15 -16.00 39.36
C LEU A 58 -46.35 -16.12 38.05
N LEU A 59 -45.16 -15.52 37.96
CA LEU A 59 -44.33 -15.52 36.74
C LEU A 59 -43.16 -16.51 36.75
N ALA A 60 -42.96 -17.27 37.82
CA ALA A 60 -41.93 -18.31 37.88
C ALA A 60 -42.55 -19.70 38.13
N PRO A 61 -43.10 -20.37 37.09
CA PRO A 61 -43.20 -21.83 37.17
C PRO A 61 -41.78 -22.40 37.36
N PRO A 62 -41.61 -23.48 38.14
CA PRO A 62 -40.32 -24.15 38.24
C PRO A 62 -39.85 -24.53 36.83
N LEU A 63 -38.64 -24.09 36.46
CA LEU A 63 -38.04 -24.33 35.16
C LEU A 63 -37.95 -25.84 34.87
N GLN A 64 -38.98 -26.41 34.25
CA GLN A 64 -38.88 -27.66 33.48
C GLN A 64 -38.12 -27.44 32.14
N LEU A 65 -37.62 -26.22 31.91
CA LEU A 65 -36.77 -25.89 30.76
C LEU A 65 -35.37 -26.52 30.88
N GLU A 66 -34.89 -26.85 32.08
CA GLU A 66 -33.55 -27.43 32.24
C GLU A 66 -33.45 -28.82 31.60
N ASP A 67 -34.44 -29.70 31.78
CA ASP A 67 -34.41 -31.04 31.19
C ASP A 67 -34.54 -31.00 29.66
N ALA A 68 -35.33 -30.06 29.12
CA ALA A 68 -35.49 -29.89 27.68
C ALA A 68 -34.22 -29.30 27.02
N GLU A 69 -33.56 -28.34 27.66
CA GLU A 69 -32.30 -27.76 27.20
C GLU A 69 -31.14 -28.75 27.35
N LEU A 70 -31.08 -29.52 28.44
CA LEU A 70 -30.09 -30.58 28.66
C LEU A 70 -30.25 -31.69 27.62
N GLY A 71 -31.48 -32.07 27.30
CA GLY A 71 -31.79 -33.04 26.25
C GLY A 71 -31.47 -32.52 24.84
N LYS A 72 -31.52 -31.21 24.58
CA LYS A 72 -31.01 -30.62 23.32
C LYS A 72 -29.48 -30.64 23.30
N ALA A 73 -28.82 -30.24 24.39
CA ALA A 73 -27.36 -30.23 24.50
C ALA A 73 -26.76 -31.62 24.26
N ARG A 74 -27.32 -32.66 24.89
CA ARG A 74 -26.89 -34.04 24.69
C ARG A 74 -27.09 -34.52 23.24
N ARG A 75 -28.21 -34.16 22.61
CA ARG A 75 -28.44 -34.47 21.19
C ARG A 75 -27.46 -33.73 20.27
N HIS A 76 -27.08 -32.50 20.61
CA HIS A 76 -26.05 -31.76 19.88
C HIS A 76 -24.66 -32.40 20.06
N GLU A 77 -24.32 -32.86 21.26
CA GLU A 77 -23.08 -33.57 21.55
C GLU A 77 -23.01 -34.93 20.83
N GLU A 78 -24.08 -35.72 20.87
CA GLU A 78 -24.17 -37.00 20.14
C GLU A 78 -24.08 -36.79 18.63
N ARG A 79 -24.70 -35.74 18.08
CA ARG A 79 -24.53 -35.36 16.67
C ARG A 79 -23.11 -34.92 16.36
N ALA A 80 -22.50 -34.10 17.21
CA ALA A 80 -21.13 -33.65 17.02
C ALA A 80 -20.15 -34.83 17.06
N ALA A 81 -20.35 -35.77 17.98
CA ALA A 81 -19.57 -37.00 18.08
C ALA A 81 -19.78 -37.93 16.87
N ALA A 82 -21.02 -38.05 16.38
CA ALA A 82 -21.31 -38.81 15.16
C ALA A 82 -20.61 -38.19 13.94
N VAL A 83 -20.74 -36.87 13.75
CA VAL A 83 -20.06 -36.14 12.66
C VAL A 83 -18.55 -36.24 12.79
N ALA A 84 -17.99 -36.18 14.01
CA ALA A 84 -16.56 -36.32 14.23
C ALA A 84 -16.04 -37.73 13.92
N ARG A 85 -16.85 -38.78 14.15
CA ARG A 85 -16.50 -40.16 13.77
C ARG A 85 -16.50 -40.37 12.26
N ASP A 86 -17.42 -39.71 11.55
CA ASP A 86 -17.54 -39.84 10.09
C ASP A 86 -16.65 -38.84 9.33
N ALA A 87 -16.07 -37.85 10.01
CA ALA A 87 -15.22 -36.85 9.41
C ALA A 87 -13.88 -37.44 8.99
N VAL A 88 -13.53 -37.31 7.71
CA VAL A 88 -12.20 -37.61 7.19
C VAL A 88 -11.20 -36.65 7.84
N SER A 89 -10.31 -37.18 8.67
CA SER A 89 -9.26 -36.40 9.33
C SER A 89 -8.24 -35.90 8.32
N THR A 90 -7.90 -34.61 8.39
CA THR A 90 -6.79 -34.03 7.63
C THR A 90 -5.47 -34.11 8.42
N SER A 91 -4.33 -33.91 7.78
CA SER A 91 -3.01 -33.80 8.43
C SER A 91 -2.79 -32.47 9.17
N PHE A 92 -3.84 -31.66 9.37
CA PHE A 92 -3.79 -30.34 9.99
C PHE A 92 -4.57 -30.33 11.31
N MET A 93 -4.05 -29.59 12.29
CA MET A 93 -4.70 -29.32 13.57
C MET A 93 -4.51 -27.87 13.98
N TYR A 94 -5.47 -27.35 14.75
CA TYR A 94 -5.37 -26.05 15.41
C TYR A 94 -5.07 -26.26 16.88
N ALA A 95 -3.95 -25.72 17.35
CA ALA A 95 -3.61 -25.68 18.77
C ALA A 95 -4.11 -24.37 19.39
N ILE A 96 -4.88 -24.49 20.47
CA ILE A 96 -5.40 -23.35 21.23
C ILE A 96 -4.64 -23.29 22.55
N PHE A 97 -4.07 -22.12 22.85
CA PHE A 97 -3.29 -21.87 24.06
C PHE A 97 -4.08 -20.99 25.03
N GLY A 98 -3.81 -21.13 26.33
CA GLY A 98 -4.47 -20.30 27.35
C GLY A 98 -4.04 -18.83 27.29
N THR A 99 -2.81 -18.56 26.86
CA THR A 99 -2.26 -17.21 26.73
C THR A 99 -1.53 -17.00 25.39
N GLU A 100 -1.41 -15.75 24.96
CA GLU A 100 -0.62 -15.39 23.77
C GLU A 100 0.88 -15.65 23.96
N ILE A 101 1.37 -15.51 25.19
CA ILE A 101 2.77 -15.76 25.55
C ILE A 101 3.08 -17.25 25.34
N ASP A 102 2.19 -18.15 25.79
CA ASP A 102 2.36 -19.60 25.60
C ASP A 102 2.31 -19.97 24.12
N ARG A 103 1.37 -19.37 23.36
CA ARG A 103 1.30 -19.51 21.90
C ARG A 103 2.63 -19.11 21.26
N ASP A 104 3.17 -17.95 21.59
CA ASP A 104 4.37 -17.42 20.95
C ASP A 104 5.66 -18.13 21.43
N HIS A 105 5.69 -18.62 22.67
CA HIS A 105 6.71 -19.54 23.16
C HIS A 105 6.67 -20.86 22.39
N ALA A 106 5.48 -21.46 22.25
CA ALA A 106 5.30 -22.66 21.43
C ALA A 106 5.79 -22.39 20.00
N LYS A 107 5.41 -21.27 19.37
CA LYS A 107 5.90 -20.92 18.03
C LYS A 107 7.42 -20.89 17.93
N LYS A 108 8.10 -20.33 18.94
CA LYS A 108 9.58 -20.31 18.97
C LYS A 108 10.15 -21.72 19.03
N VAL A 109 9.59 -22.59 19.87
CA VAL A 109 9.99 -24.00 19.99
C VAL A 109 9.74 -24.76 18.68
N PHE A 110 8.60 -24.54 18.01
CA PHE A 110 8.31 -25.16 16.72
C PHE A 110 9.09 -24.57 15.54
N SER A 111 9.76 -23.43 15.72
CA SER A 111 10.58 -22.78 14.68
C SER A 111 12.07 -23.12 14.79
N SER A 112 12.53 -23.68 15.91
CA SER A 112 13.91 -24.18 16.02
C SER A 112 14.02 -25.54 15.34
N ASP A 113 14.79 -25.61 14.24
CA ASP A 113 14.95 -26.83 13.44
C ASP A 113 15.60 -27.99 14.21
N SER A 114 16.27 -27.72 15.34
CA SER A 114 17.03 -28.72 16.10
C SER A 114 16.17 -29.78 16.81
N GLU A 115 14.91 -29.50 17.14
CA GLU A 115 14.05 -30.45 17.89
C GLU A 115 12.57 -30.34 17.49
N VAL A 116 12.22 -30.81 16.28
CA VAL A 116 10.81 -30.83 15.86
C VAL A 116 10.05 -31.89 16.67
N PRO A 117 9.07 -31.51 17.51
CA PRO A 117 8.35 -32.47 18.33
C PRO A 117 7.57 -33.46 17.46
N LEU A 118 7.67 -34.74 17.83
CA LEU A 118 7.05 -35.84 17.10
C LEU A 118 5.68 -36.17 17.68
N TYR A 119 4.64 -36.09 16.87
CA TYR A 119 3.32 -36.66 17.18
C TYR A 119 3.44 -38.18 17.29
N MET A 120 3.09 -38.74 18.45
CA MET A 120 3.19 -40.17 18.77
C MET A 120 4.61 -40.73 18.55
N GLY A 121 5.65 -39.90 18.69
CA GLY A 121 7.04 -40.32 18.48
C GLY A 121 7.41 -40.68 17.04
N ARG A 122 6.54 -40.42 16.05
CA ARG A 122 6.76 -40.84 14.65
C ARG A 122 6.60 -39.73 13.62
N HIS A 123 5.71 -38.78 13.83
CA HIS A 123 5.36 -37.80 12.81
C HIS A 123 5.75 -36.38 13.24
N PRO A 124 6.69 -35.71 12.57
CA PRO A 124 7.10 -34.37 12.96
C PRO A 124 5.94 -33.39 12.82
N ILE A 125 5.65 -32.67 13.90
CA ILE A 125 4.65 -31.60 13.91
C ILE A 125 5.34 -30.33 13.45
N ARG A 126 5.01 -29.87 12.25
CA ARG A 126 5.51 -28.60 11.73
C ARG A 126 4.46 -27.53 11.90
N GLN A 127 4.86 -26.39 12.45
CA GLN A 127 4.02 -25.22 12.45
C GLN A 127 3.82 -24.74 11.02
N ASP A 128 2.57 -24.47 10.61
CA ASP A 128 2.32 -23.77 9.36
C ASP A 128 2.75 -22.29 9.53
N PRO A 129 3.78 -21.83 8.79
CA PRO A 129 4.25 -20.44 8.87
C PRO A 129 3.17 -19.43 8.44
N ALA A 130 2.12 -19.86 7.74
CA ALA A 130 0.98 -19.03 7.39
C ALA A 130 -0.13 -19.00 8.45
N GLY A 131 -0.16 -19.95 9.40
CA GLY A 131 -1.25 -20.11 10.37
C GLY A 131 -1.15 -19.23 11.62
N GLY A 132 0.01 -18.62 11.89
CA GLY A 132 0.33 -18.01 13.19
C GLY A 132 -0.46 -16.75 13.60
N GLY A 133 -1.40 -16.26 12.80
CA GLY A 133 -2.19 -15.06 13.12
C GLY A 133 -3.52 -14.98 12.36
N SER A 134 -4.00 -16.09 11.81
CA SER A 134 -5.20 -16.10 11.00
C SER A 134 -6.44 -16.22 11.88
N GLU A 135 -7.34 -15.25 11.77
CA GLU A 135 -8.64 -15.31 12.43
C GLU A 135 -9.48 -16.48 11.86
N PRO A 136 -10.34 -17.15 12.65
CA PRO A 136 -11.11 -18.32 12.19
C PRO A 136 -11.93 -18.05 10.92
N GLU A 137 -12.34 -16.81 10.74
CA GLU A 137 -13.13 -16.37 9.61
C GLU A 137 -12.34 -16.14 8.33
N SER A 138 -11.02 -16.00 8.44
CA SER A 138 -10.08 -15.96 7.31
C SER A 138 -9.67 -17.37 6.83
N VAL A 139 -10.05 -18.41 7.58
CA VAL A 139 -9.75 -19.80 7.25
C VAL A 139 -10.74 -20.33 6.20
N LEU A 140 -10.20 -20.81 5.09
CA LEU A 140 -10.96 -21.43 4.00
C LEU A 140 -11.03 -22.94 4.23
N TRP A 141 -11.93 -23.36 5.13
CA TRP A 141 -12.05 -24.75 5.59
C TRP A 141 -12.15 -25.80 4.48
N LYS A 142 -12.79 -25.46 3.35
CA LYS A 142 -12.93 -26.36 2.18
C LYS A 142 -11.59 -26.74 1.55
N ASN A 143 -10.58 -25.89 1.69
CA ASN A 143 -9.30 -26.04 1.01
C ASN A 143 -8.28 -26.84 1.83
N PHE A 144 -8.61 -27.24 3.06
CA PHE A 144 -7.76 -28.11 3.89
C PHE A 144 -7.64 -29.53 3.36
N GLN A 145 -8.54 -29.93 2.45
CA GLN A 145 -8.45 -31.19 1.70
C GLN A 145 -7.41 -31.14 0.57
N CYS A 146 -6.91 -29.95 0.21
CA CYS A 146 -5.91 -29.80 -0.84
C CYS A 146 -4.50 -30.08 -0.30
N ASP A 147 -3.81 -31.02 -0.93
CA ASP A 147 -2.39 -31.26 -0.69
C ASP A 147 -1.59 -30.03 -1.15
N ILE A 148 -0.66 -29.58 -0.30
CA ILE A 148 0.21 -28.42 -0.56
C ILE A 148 1.10 -28.65 -1.79
N LYS A 149 1.43 -29.91 -2.09
CA LYS A 149 2.25 -30.27 -3.26
C LYS A 149 1.56 -29.99 -4.59
N VAL A 150 0.23 -29.94 -4.61
CA VAL A 150 -0.57 -29.70 -5.82
C VAL A 150 -0.74 -28.20 -6.08
N VAL A 151 -0.57 -27.35 -5.06
CA VAL A 151 -0.78 -25.90 -5.16
C VAL A 151 0.09 -25.26 -6.25
N PRO A 152 1.41 -25.51 -6.37
CA PRO A 152 2.23 -24.92 -7.42
C PRO A 152 1.75 -25.29 -8.84
N TYR A 153 1.33 -26.54 -9.06
CA TYR A 153 0.78 -26.97 -10.35
C TYR A 153 -0.52 -26.23 -10.68
N LYS A 154 -1.41 -26.04 -9.70
CA LYS A 154 -2.65 -25.27 -9.88
C LYS A 154 -2.39 -23.79 -10.14
N VAL A 155 -1.37 -23.19 -9.51
CA VAL A 155 -0.92 -21.83 -9.81
C VAL A 155 -0.48 -21.73 -11.27
N MET A 156 0.39 -22.64 -11.72
CA MET A 156 0.87 -22.65 -13.11
C MET A 156 -0.27 -22.88 -14.11
N ALA A 157 -1.18 -23.81 -13.83
CA ALA A 157 -2.36 -24.04 -14.65
C ALA A 157 -3.28 -22.81 -14.72
N SER A 158 -3.43 -22.09 -13.61
CA SER A 158 -4.19 -20.84 -13.54
C SER A 158 -3.56 -19.73 -14.38
N ILE A 159 -2.23 -19.55 -14.29
CA ILE A 159 -1.48 -18.58 -15.10
C ILE A 159 -1.62 -18.92 -16.58
N ALA A 160 -1.43 -20.19 -16.96
CA ALA A 160 -1.59 -20.64 -18.34
C ALA A 160 -3.02 -20.42 -18.86
N GLY A 161 -4.04 -20.71 -18.05
CA GLY A 161 -5.44 -20.49 -18.39
C GLY A 161 -5.77 -19.01 -18.62
N ILE A 162 -5.23 -18.12 -17.79
CA ILE A 162 -5.35 -16.66 -17.97
C ILE A 162 -4.65 -16.22 -19.26
N ALA A 163 -3.42 -16.67 -19.52
CA ALA A 163 -2.67 -16.33 -20.73
C ALA A 163 -3.40 -16.78 -22.00
N VAL A 164 -3.94 -18.01 -22.04
CA VAL A 164 -4.76 -18.51 -23.14
C VAL A 164 -6.01 -17.65 -23.34
N SER A 165 -6.64 -17.21 -22.25
CA SER A 165 -7.83 -16.36 -22.33
C SER A 165 -7.53 -14.97 -22.88
N ILE A 166 -6.39 -14.37 -22.52
CA ILE A 166 -5.91 -13.10 -23.06
C ILE A 166 -5.60 -13.25 -24.56
N LEU A 167 -4.90 -14.32 -24.96
CA LEU A 167 -4.61 -14.58 -26.37
C LEU A 167 -5.89 -14.80 -27.18
N PHE A 168 -6.83 -15.56 -26.64
CA PHE A 168 -8.15 -15.74 -27.23
C PHE A 168 -8.85 -14.38 -27.39
N TRP A 169 -8.84 -13.54 -26.36
CA TRP A 169 -9.44 -12.21 -26.45
C TRP A 169 -8.79 -11.35 -27.54
N GLY A 170 -7.45 -11.35 -27.61
CA GLY A 170 -6.69 -10.64 -28.63
C GLY A 170 -7.00 -11.10 -30.05
N VAL A 171 -7.10 -12.41 -30.28
CA VAL A 171 -7.37 -12.98 -31.62
C VAL A 171 -8.82 -12.78 -32.05
N PHE A 172 -9.79 -12.98 -31.15
CA PHE A 172 -11.20 -13.02 -31.53
C PHE A 172 -11.92 -11.67 -31.43
N PHE A 173 -11.39 -10.74 -30.64
CA PHE A 173 -12.03 -9.44 -30.44
C PHE A 173 -11.16 -8.29 -30.90
N TYR A 174 -9.91 -8.22 -30.43
CA TYR A 174 -9.04 -7.11 -30.80
C TYR A 174 -8.58 -7.14 -32.25
N PHE A 175 -8.16 -8.29 -32.76
CA PHE A 175 -7.67 -8.39 -34.13
C PHE A 175 -8.74 -8.03 -35.18
N PRO A 176 -9.99 -8.52 -35.11
CA PRO A 176 -11.06 -8.08 -36.01
C PRO A 176 -11.33 -6.57 -35.91
N PHE A 177 -11.29 -5.99 -34.71
CA PHE A 177 -11.43 -4.55 -34.52
C PHE A 177 -10.30 -3.79 -35.22
N ALA A 178 -9.04 -4.22 -35.04
CA ALA A 178 -7.88 -3.61 -35.67
C ALA A 178 -7.94 -3.67 -37.20
N VAL A 179 -8.37 -4.80 -37.77
CA VAL A 179 -8.59 -4.95 -39.22
C VAL A 179 -9.72 -4.04 -39.71
N TYR A 180 -10.83 -3.98 -38.98
CA TYR A 180 -11.94 -3.09 -39.30
C TYR A 180 -11.50 -1.62 -39.31
N GLU A 181 -10.75 -1.20 -38.31
CA GLU A 181 -10.25 0.17 -38.21
C GLU A 181 -9.27 0.48 -39.35
N ALA A 182 -8.30 -0.40 -39.60
CA ALA A 182 -7.35 -0.25 -40.70
C ALA A 182 -8.06 -0.15 -42.06
N TRP A 183 -9.08 -0.99 -42.28
CA TRP A 183 -9.86 -0.96 -43.52
C TRP A 183 -10.70 0.31 -43.61
N SER A 184 -11.39 0.70 -42.54
CA SER A 184 -12.18 1.94 -42.50
C SER A 184 -11.31 3.17 -42.83
N TYR A 185 -10.10 3.22 -42.27
CA TYR A 185 -9.13 4.28 -42.55
C TYR A 185 -8.72 4.31 -44.02
N SER A 186 -8.41 3.14 -44.59
CA SER A 186 -8.01 3.04 -46.00
C SER A 186 -9.12 3.42 -46.98
N ALA A 187 -10.39 3.18 -46.61
CA ALA A 187 -11.54 3.47 -47.47
C ALA A 187 -11.98 4.94 -47.40
N LEU A 188 -11.97 5.55 -46.22
CA LEU A 188 -12.54 6.89 -46.00
C LEU A 188 -11.49 8.01 -46.00
N GLY A 189 -10.22 7.69 -45.70
CA GLY A 189 -9.15 8.68 -45.55
C GLY A 189 -9.39 9.70 -44.42
N GLN A 190 -10.36 9.44 -43.55
CA GLN A 190 -10.75 10.31 -42.43
C GLN A 190 -10.35 9.68 -41.10
N PRO A 191 -10.08 10.51 -40.07
CA PRO A 191 -9.84 10.00 -38.72
C PRO A 191 -11.06 9.22 -38.21
N THR A 192 -10.79 8.33 -37.26
CA THR A 192 -11.80 7.53 -36.57
C THR A 192 -12.89 8.39 -35.97
N ASP A 193 -14.14 8.00 -36.22
CA ASP A 193 -15.30 8.60 -35.59
C ASP A 193 -15.39 8.20 -34.11
N PHE A 194 -16.05 9.05 -33.31
CA PHE A 194 -16.32 8.85 -31.89
C PHE A 194 -16.89 7.47 -31.58
N ALA A 195 -17.69 6.90 -32.50
CA ALA A 195 -18.25 5.57 -32.36
C ALA A 195 -17.18 4.47 -32.27
N SER A 196 -16.11 4.56 -33.07
CA SER A 196 -15.03 3.56 -33.07
C SER A 196 -14.19 3.62 -31.81
N GLU A 197 -13.88 4.83 -31.32
CA GLU A 197 -13.17 5.05 -30.05
C GLU A 197 -14.01 4.56 -28.86
N THR A 198 -15.31 4.83 -28.87
CA THR A 198 -16.25 4.33 -27.86
C THR A 198 -16.36 2.81 -27.89
N THR A 199 -16.36 2.21 -29.08
CA THR A 199 -16.43 0.75 -29.24
C THR A 199 -15.17 0.08 -28.69
N PHE A 200 -13.98 0.61 -29.02
CA PHE A 200 -12.72 0.11 -28.46
C PHE A 200 -12.69 0.23 -26.94
N SER A 201 -13.12 1.38 -26.42
CA SER A 201 -13.21 1.65 -24.99
C SER A 201 -14.12 0.65 -24.28
N LEU A 202 -15.30 0.37 -24.84
CA LEU A 202 -16.22 -0.63 -24.28
C LEU A 202 -15.61 -2.04 -24.33
N LEU A 203 -14.92 -2.37 -25.41
CA LEU A 203 -14.25 -3.67 -25.58
C LEU A 203 -13.21 -3.90 -24.48
N VAL A 204 -12.41 -2.88 -24.16
CA VAL A 204 -11.41 -2.92 -23.10
C VAL A 204 -12.07 -3.06 -21.72
N VAL A 205 -13.11 -2.29 -21.43
CA VAL A 205 -13.86 -2.38 -20.15
C VAL A 205 -14.47 -3.77 -19.96
N VAL A 206 -15.11 -4.32 -20.99
CA VAL A 206 -15.70 -5.66 -20.94
C VAL A 206 -14.60 -6.72 -20.80
N GLY A 207 -13.51 -6.61 -21.54
CA GLY A 207 -12.36 -7.51 -21.43
C GLY A 207 -11.78 -7.55 -20.03
N ASN A 208 -11.54 -6.38 -19.42
CA ASN A 208 -11.04 -6.26 -18.05
C ASN A 208 -12.02 -6.88 -17.03
N GLN A 209 -13.33 -6.71 -17.22
CA GLN A 209 -14.33 -7.31 -16.34
C GLN A 209 -14.39 -8.84 -16.46
N LEU A 210 -14.15 -9.40 -17.64
CA LEU A 210 -14.05 -10.85 -17.82
C LEU A 210 -12.76 -11.40 -17.21
N LEU A 211 -11.64 -10.69 -17.36
CA LEU A 211 -10.37 -11.06 -16.71
C LEU A 211 -10.49 -11.05 -15.19
N TYR A 212 -11.21 -10.10 -14.63
CA TYR A 212 -11.54 -10.04 -13.21
C TYR A 212 -12.21 -11.34 -12.73
N LEU A 213 -13.27 -11.77 -13.42
CA LEU A 213 -14.01 -12.99 -13.08
C LEU A 213 -13.15 -14.26 -13.24
N LEU A 214 -12.32 -14.28 -14.28
CA LEU A 214 -11.42 -15.39 -14.53
C LEU A 214 -10.35 -15.49 -13.43
N CYS A 215 -9.75 -14.37 -13.03
CA CYS A 215 -8.76 -14.33 -11.96
C CYS A 215 -9.36 -14.73 -10.61
N ASP A 216 -10.60 -14.30 -10.31
CA ASP A 216 -11.30 -14.71 -9.09
C ASP A 216 -11.51 -16.23 -9.07
N LYS A 217 -12.03 -16.79 -10.16
CA LYS A 217 -12.21 -18.24 -10.32
C LYS A 217 -10.89 -19.00 -10.24
N ALA A 218 -9.83 -18.47 -10.85
CA ALA A 218 -8.50 -19.05 -10.83
C ALA A 218 -7.92 -19.06 -9.40
N SER A 219 -8.03 -17.95 -8.67
CA SER A 219 -7.55 -17.85 -7.28
C SER A 219 -8.21 -18.87 -6.34
N LYS A 220 -9.53 -19.05 -6.48
CA LYS A 220 -10.31 -20.08 -5.76
C LYS A 220 -9.92 -21.50 -6.17
N HIS A 221 -9.61 -21.71 -7.45
CA HIS A 221 -9.19 -23.02 -7.97
C HIS A 221 -7.84 -23.48 -7.38
N ILE A 222 -6.93 -22.54 -7.10
CA ILE A 222 -5.61 -22.84 -6.51
C ILE A 222 -5.77 -23.55 -5.15
N GLY A 223 -6.79 -23.20 -4.37
CA GLY A 223 -7.10 -23.87 -3.12
C GLY A 223 -6.25 -23.40 -1.95
N PHE A 224 -6.04 -22.09 -1.83
CA PHE A 224 -5.36 -21.51 -0.66
C PHE A 224 -6.16 -21.76 0.62
N ARG A 225 -5.48 -21.99 1.74
CA ARG A 225 -6.14 -22.27 3.03
C ARG A 225 -6.60 -21.02 3.76
N PHE A 226 -6.07 -19.87 3.39
CA PHE A 226 -6.37 -18.58 4.02
C PHE A 226 -6.85 -17.59 2.97
N ALA A 227 -7.90 -16.85 3.31
CA ALA A 227 -8.50 -15.83 2.45
C ALA A 227 -7.50 -14.73 2.08
N SER A 228 -6.56 -14.38 2.96
CA SER A 228 -5.52 -13.39 2.66
C SER A 228 -4.55 -13.87 1.57
N GLN A 229 -4.25 -15.17 1.49
CA GLN A 229 -3.43 -15.75 0.43
C GLN A 229 -4.19 -15.85 -0.89
N GLU A 230 -5.46 -16.28 -0.84
CA GLU A 230 -6.35 -16.29 -2.01
C GLU A 230 -6.45 -14.88 -2.61
N LEU A 231 -6.71 -13.87 -1.77
CA LEU A 231 -6.83 -12.48 -2.19
C LEU A 231 -5.52 -11.91 -2.73
N ALA A 232 -4.38 -12.21 -2.09
CA ALA A 232 -3.07 -11.76 -2.60
C ALA A 232 -2.73 -12.41 -3.96
N ALA A 233 -3.01 -13.71 -4.12
CA ALA A 233 -2.82 -14.40 -5.39
C ALA A 233 -3.77 -13.86 -6.46
N TYR A 234 -5.02 -13.60 -6.10
CA TYR A 234 -6.01 -12.97 -6.96
C TYR A 234 -5.54 -11.61 -7.47
N THR A 235 -5.14 -10.69 -6.57
CA THR A 235 -4.62 -9.37 -6.95
C THR A 235 -3.36 -9.47 -7.81
N GLY A 236 -2.45 -10.39 -7.48
CA GLY A 236 -1.22 -10.62 -8.25
C GLY A 236 -1.49 -11.16 -9.67
N LEU A 237 -2.32 -12.19 -9.79
CA LEU A 237 -2.74 -12.76 -11.08
C LEU A 237 -3.46 -11.71 -11.94
N TYR A 238 -4.35 -10.94 -11.33
CA TYR A 238 -5.09 -9.89 -12.03
C TYR A 238 -4.17 -8.76 -12.51
N THR A 239 -3.22 -8.32 -11.68
CA THR A 239 -2.22 -7.30 -12.07
C THR A 239 -1.40 -7.79 -13.27
N MET A 240 -0.92 -9.04 -13.25
CA MET A 240 -0.17 -9.61 -14.36
C MET A 240 -1.02 -9.71 -15.63
N ALA A 241 -2.28 -10.14 -15.50
CA ALA A 241 -3.22 -10.21 -16.61
C ALA A 241 -3.47 -8.85 -17.25
N LEU A 242 -3.71 -7.82 -16.44
CA LEU A 242 -3.93 -6.45 -16.91
C LEU A 242 -2.69 -5.87 -17.60
N LEU A 243 -1.49 -6.10 -17.07
CA LEU A 243 -0.25 -5.67 -17.72
C LEU A 243 -0.05 -6.38 -19.06
N SER A 244 -0.26 -7.69 -19.13
CA SER A 244 -0.21 -8.44 -20.38
C SER A 244 -1.24 -7.95 -21.39
N ASN A 245 -2.47 -7.68 -20.96
CA ASN A 245 -3.51 -7.11 -21.83
C ASN A 245 -3.12 -5.71 -22.33
N MET A 246 -2.60 -4.85 -21.46
CA MET A 246 -2.12 -3.52 -21.82
C MET A 246 -1.04 -3.58 -22.91
N PHE A 247 -0.11 -4.54 -22.86
CA PHE A 247 0.89 -4.70 -23.93
C PHE A 247 0.25 -5.04 -25.29
N ILE A 248 -0.78 -5.88 -25.29
CA ILE A 248 -1.52 -6.22 -26.52
C ILE A 248 -2.28 -4.98 -27.03
N ASP A 249 -2.95 -4.25 -26.14
CA ASP A 249 -3.65 -3.00 -26.47
C ASP A 249 -2.69 -1.96 -27.08
N MET A 250 -1.51 -1.78 -26.48
CA MET A 250 -0.47 -0.90 -27.00
C MET A 250 0.04 -1.36 -28.38
N TRP A 251 0.18 -2.67 -28.59
CA TRP A 251 0.58 -3.20 -29.89
C TRP A 251 -0.49 -2.96 -30.96
N ILE A 252 -1.78 -3.09 -30.63
CA ILE A 252 -2.89 -2.79 -31.54
C ILE A 252 -2.94 -1.30 -31.88
N LEU A 253 -2.80 -0.43 -30.87
CA LEU A 253 -2.75 1.02 -31.07
C LEU A 253 -1.56 1.42 -31.95
N TRP A 254 -0.41 0.79 -31.74
CA TRP A 254 0.75 0.94 -32.61
C TRP A 254 0.44 0.52 -34.05
N TYR A 255 -0.04 -0.71 -34.24
CA TYR A 255 -0.33 -1.30 -35.55
C TYR A 255 -1.32 -0.44 -36.36
N THR A 256 -2.46 -0.11 -35.77
CA THR A 256 -3.50 0.70 -36.41
C THR A 256 -2.99 2.10 -36.79
N THR A 257 -2.21 2.73 -35.91
CA THR A 257 -1.61 4.04 -36.18
C THR A 257 -0.56 3.97 -37.30
N THR A 258 0.27 2.92 -37.33
CA THR A 258 1.25 2.75 -38.42
C THR A 258 0.58 2.53 -39.76
N THR A 259 -0.43 1.66 -39.84
CA THR A 259 -1.17 1.42 -41.10
C THR A 259 -1.92 2.67 -41.56
N ALA A 260 -2.51 3.44 -40.63
CA ALA A 260 -3.12 4.73 -40.97
C ALA A 260 -2.10 5.73 -41.54
N THR A 261 -0.87 5.72 -41.03
CA THR A 261 0.20 6.63 -41.46
C THR A 261 0.80 6.22 -42.81
N GLU A 262 0.99 4.91 -43.04
CA GLU A 262 1.43 4.36 -44.33
C GLU A 262 0.42 4.66 -45.44
N ASN A 263 -0.89 4.59 -45.15
CA ASN A 263 -1.94 4.95 -46.09
C ASN A 263 -1.93 6.43 -46.49
N LEU A 264 -1.29 7.30 -45.70
CA LEU A 264 -1.04 8.71 -46.03
C LEU A 264 0.23 8.91 -46.88
N GLY A 265 0.93 7.84 -47.24
CA GLY A 265 2.17 7.88 -48.03
C GLY A 265 3.43 8.20 -47.21
N LEU A 266 3.36 8.08 -45.88
CA LEU A 266 4.50 8.28 -44.99
C LEU A 266 5.13 6.91 -44.66
N GLU A 267 6.37 6.68 -45.09
CA GLU A 267 7.11 5.47 -44.73
C GLU A 267 7.49 5.49 -43.26
N VAL A 268 6.86 4.63 -42.46
CA VAL A 268 7.17 4.48 -41.03
C VAL A 268 7.92 3.19 -40.81
N THR A 269 9.19 3.29 -40.42
CA THR A 269 9.96 2.11 -40.00
C THR A 269 10.02 2.07 -38.47
N TRP A 270 9.85 0.90 -37.85
CA TRP A 270 10.05 0.73 -36.39
C TRP A 270 11.38 1.33 -35.88
N ARG A 271 12.43 1.19 -36.69
CA ARG A 271 13.77 1.72 -36.40
C ARG A 271 13.80 3.26 -36.31
N SER A 272 13.04 3.97 -37.14
CA SER A 272 12.99 5.44 -37.09
C SER A 272 12.25 5.95 -35.86
N PHE A 273 11.28 5.19 -35.34
CA PHE A 273 10.60 5.50 -34.09
C PHE A 273 11.52 5.37 -32.86
N LEU A 274 12.29 4.28 -32.75
CA LEU A 274 13.16 4.04 -31.60
C LEU A 274 14.39 4.96 -31.58
N LEU A 275 15.01 5.22 -32.73
CA LEU A 275 16.32 5.88 -32.77
C LEU A 275 16.26 7.41 -32.72
N ASN A 276 15.08 8.02 -32.61
CA ASN A 276 14.90 9.49 -32.70
C ASN A 276 15.56 10.12 -33.96
N GLN A 277 15.92 9.33 -34.97
CA GLN A 277 16.84 9.79 -36.02
C GLN A 277 16.19 10.65 -37.11
N GLU A 278 14.85 10.68 -37.19
CA GLU A 278 14.12 11.55 -38.14
C GLU A 278 12.99 12.28 -37.43
N GLU A 279 13.30 13.48 -36.94
CA GLU A 279 12.35 14.39 -36.27
C GLU A 279 11.10 14.67 -37.12
N ARG A 280 11.24 14.69 -38.45
CA ARG A 280 10.13 15.01 -39.38
C ARG A 280 9.09 13.90 -39.52
N VAL A 281 9.49 12.64 -39.49
CA VAL A 281 8.58 11.49 -39.69
C VAL A 281 8.06 10.94 -38.36
N SER A 282 8.88 10.99 -37.32
CA SER A 282 8.52 10.46 -36.00
C SER A 282 7.52 11.36 -35.25
N PHE A 283 7.52 12.68 -35.48
CA PHE A 283 6.66 13.61 -34.76
C PHE A 283 5.15 13.41 -35.03
N PRO A 284 4.67 13.33 -36.28
CA PRO A 284 3.25 13.09 -36.56
C PRO A 284 2.74 11.77 -35.99
N LEU A 285 3.54 10.70 -36.09
CA LEU A 285 3.21 9.40 -35.54
C LEU A 285 3.10 9.45 -34.01
N ARG A 286 4.07 10.08 -33.32
CA ARG A 286 4.06 10.27 -31.86
C ARG A 286 2.90 11.13 -31.39
N ALA A 287 2.56 12.16 -32.16
CA ALA A 287 1.40 13.01 -31.89
C ALA A 287 0.10 12.21 -31.98
N LYS A 288 -0.07 11.42 -33.05
CA LYS A 288 -1.28 10.62 -33.24
C LYS A 288 -1.39 9.47 -32.24
N LEU A 289 -0.28 8.80 -31.94
CA LEU A 289 -0.23 7.75 -30.93
C LEU A 289 -0.49 8.30 -29.52
N GLY A 290 0.04 9.50 -29.21
CA GLY A 290 -0.26 10.20 -27.96
C GLY A 290 -1.74 10.55 -27.81
N GLU A 291 -2.38 11.02 -28.89
CA GLU A 291 -3.83 11.29 -28.93
C GLU A 291 -4.64 10.03 -28.67
N ARG A 292 -4.31 8.93 -29.36
CA ARG A 292 -5.01 7.64 -29.21
C ARG A 292 -4.81 7.02 -27.84
N LEU A 293 -3.59 7.09 -27.31
CA LEU A 293 -3.30 6.64 -25.96
C LEU A 293 -4.06 7.46 -24.91
N TYR A 294 -4.18 8.77 -25.12
CA TYR A 294 -5.00 9.62 -24.26
C TYR A 294 -6.48 9.22 -24.29
N ALA A 295 -7.05 8.99 -25.49
CA ALA A 295 -8.44 8.55 -25.64
C ALA A 295 -8.70 7.15 -25.05
N TYR A 296 -7.70 6.27 -25.11
CA TYR A 296 -7.73 4.97 -24.45
C TYR A 296 -7.68 5.11 -22.92
N ASN A 297 -6.78 5.96 -22.40
CA ASN A 297 -6.63 6.16 -20.96
C ASN A 297 -7.88 6.81 -20.34
N PHE A 298 -8.39 7.89 -20.96
CA PHE A 298 -9.54 8.64 -20.46
C PHE A 298 -10.62 8.81 -21.52
N PRO A 299 -11.89 8.47 -21.20
CA PRO A 299 -12.40 8.06 -19.88
C PRO A 299 -12.22 6.56 -19.57
N SER A 300 -11.73 5.78 -20.53
CA SER A 300 -12.04 4.35 -20.65
C SER A 300 -11.31 3.45 -19.65
N CYS A 301 -10.06 3.75 -19.30
CA CYS A 301 -9.34 3.02 -18.26
C CYS A 301 -9.44 3.72 -16.91
N PHE A 302 -9.33 5.05 -16.88
CA PHE A 302 -9.20 5.78 -15.63
C PHE A 302 -10.51 5.93 -14.84
N LEU A 303 -11.65 6.09 -15.52
CA LEU A 303 -12.90 6.48 -14.87
C LEU A 303 -14.05 5.50 -15.12
N LEU A 304 -14.25 5.09 -16.38
CA LEU A 304 -15.40 4.30 -16.78
C LEU A 304 -15.52 2.95 -16.04
N PRO A 305 -14.45 2.18 -15.78
CA PRO A 305 -14.56 0.92 -15.05
C PRO A 305 -15.12 1.12 -13.65
N PHE A 306 -14.68 2.18 -12.96
CA PHE A 306 -15.11 2.49 -11.60
C PHE A 306 -16.55 3.03 -11.54
N LEU A 307 -16.98 3.79 -12.55
CA LEU A 307 -18.37 4.21 -12.69
C LEU A 307 -19.29 3.00 -12.95
N CYS A 308 -18.89 2.13 -13.89
CA CYS A 308 -19.61 0.90 -14.19
C CYS A 308 -19.68 -0.02 -12.96
N GLU A 309 -18.58 -0.17 -12.22
CA GLU A 309 -18.57 -0.93 -10.96
C GLU A 309 -19.62 -0.38 -9.99
N ALA A 310 -19.62 0.94 -9.73
CA ALA A 310 -20.59 1.56 -8.82
C ALA A 310 -22.04 1.29 -9.23
N LEU A 311 -22.33 1.43 -10.52
CA LEU A 311 -23.66 1.23 -11.06
C LEU A 311 -24.09 -0.24 -11.03
N PHE A 312 -23.27 -1.15 -11.55
CA PHE A 312 -23.64 -2.53 -11.82
C PHE A 312 -23.40 -3.48 -10.64
N THR A 313 -22.46 -3.16 -9.74
CA THR A 313 -22.16 -4.04 -8.59
C THR A 313 -22.83 -3.58 -7.30
N VAL A 314 -23.14 -2.28 -7.17
CA VAL A 314 -23.75 -1.74 -5.93
C VAL A 314 -25.19 -1.30 -6.16
N ILE A 315 -25.41 -0.31 -7.04
CA ILE A 315 -26.73 0.32 -7.19
C ILE A 315 -27.75 -0.66 -7.77
N LEU A 316 -27.41 -1.30 -8.90
CA LEU A 316 -28.32 -2.20 -9.59
C LEU A 316 -28.70 -3.42 -8.74
N PRO A 317 -27.75 -4.18 -8.14
CA PRO A 317 -28.10 -5.35 -7.33
C PRO A 317 -28.90 -4.97 -6.09
N TYR A 318 -28.59 -3.84 -5.45
CA TYR A 318 -29.38 -3.36 -4.31
C TYR A 318 -30.85 -3.16 -4.67
N HIS A 319 -31.14 -2.47 -5.79
CA HIS A 319 -32.52 -2.25 -6.21
C HIS A 319 -33.21 -3.54 -6.66
N VAL A 320 -32.50 -4.44 -7.35
CA VAL A 320 -33.05 -5.74 -7.77
C VAL A 320 -33.38 -6.60 -6.54
N TYR A 321 -32.45 -6.75 -5.60
CA TYR A 321 -32.65 -7.56 -4.40
C TYR A 321 -33.66 -6.96 -3.43
N SER A 322 -33.70 -5.63 -3.29
CA SER A 322 -34.73 -4.95 -2.48
C SER A 322 -36.14 -5.22 -3.03
N LYS A 323 -36.31 -5.14 -4.36
CA LYS A 323 -37.59 -5.50 -5.00
C LYS A 323 -37.91 -6.99 -4.88
N LEU A 324 -36.91 -7.86 -4.98
CA LEU A 324 -37.10 -9.31 -4.86
C LEU A 324 -37.55 -9.71 -3.44
N VAL A 325 -36.88 -9.18 -2.41
CA VAL A 325 -37.23 -9.39 -1.01
C VAL A 325 -38.61 -8.80 -0.66
N GLY A 326 -38.99 -7.67 -1.26
CA GLY A 326 -40.31 -7.07 -1.07
C GLY A 326 -41.45 -7.78 -1.80
N SER A 327 -41.17 -8.55 -2.86
CA SER A 327 -42.19 -9.17 -3.71
C SER A 327 -42.44 -10.66 -3.43
N GLN A 328 -41.50 -11.35 -2.76
CA GLN A 328 -41.62 -12.78 -2.47
C GLN A 328 -41.53 -13.07 -0.97
N PRO A 329 -42.26 -14.08 -0.46
CA PRO A 329 -42.11 -14.54 0.93
C PRO A 329 -40.77 -15.27 1.10
N ILE A 330 -39.70 -14.52 1.31
CA ILE A 330 -38.36 -15.03 1.58
C ILE A 330 -38.16 -15.13 3.10
N SER A 331 -37.54 -16.21 3.57
CA SER A 331 -37.13 -16.30 4.98
C SER A 331 -36.22 -15.14 5.37
N GLN A 332 -36.26 -14.69 6.62
CA GLN A 332 -35.42 -13.58 7.11
C GLN A 332 -33.94 -13.78 6.75
N ARG A 333 -33.40 -15.00 6.91
CA ARG A 333 -32.01 -15.33 6.54
C ARG A 333 -31.72 -15.16 5.05
N GLY A 334 -32.70 -15.48 4.20
CA GLY A 334 -32.58 -15.29 2.75
C GLY A 334 -32.65 -13.80 2.39
N ALA A 335 -33.53 -13.04 3.04
CA ALA A 335 -33.61 -11.59 2.87
C ALA A 335 -32.31 -10.90 3.30
N ASP A 336 -31.78 -11.25 4.47
CA ASP A 336 -30.49 -10.76 4.95
C ASP A 336 -29.38 -11.14 3.96
N ALA A 337 -29.34 -12.38 3.47
CA ALA A 337 -28.34 -12.82 2.49
C ALA A 337 -28.41 -12.05 1.15
N CYS A 338 -29.62 -11.72 0.67
CA CYS A 338 -29.80 -10.94 -0.56
C CYS A 338 -29.44 -9.46 -0.39
N LEU A 339 -29.63 -8.90 0.80
CA LEU A 339 -29.34 -7.49 1.10
C LEU A 339 -27.95 -7.27 1.71
N LEU A 340 -27.20 -8.35 1.95
CA LEU A 340 -25.85 -8.28 2.49
C LEU A 340 -24.94 -7.53 1.50
N PRO A 341 -24.22 -6.50 1.96
CA PRO A 341 -23.29 -5.78 1.10
C PRO A 341 -22.15 -6.69 0.63
N ILE A 342 -21.66 -6.44 -0.59
CA ILE A 342 -20.55 -7.18 -1.19
C ILE A 342 -19.27 -6.95 -0.37
N THR A 343 -18.44 -7.98 -0.26
CA THR A 343 -17.13 -7.86 0.38
C THR A 343 -16.25 -6.89 -0.38
N PHE A 344 -15.50 -6.04 0.33
CA PHE A 344 -14.57 -5.12 -0.34
C PHE A 344 -13.51 -5.92 -1.09
N ASP A 345 -13.30 -5.53 -2.34
CA ASP A 345 -12.39 -6.21 -3.22
C ASP A 345 -11.05 -5.46 -3.33
N MET A 346 -9.95 -6.22 -3.23
CA MET A 346 -8.59 -5.69 -3.30
C MET A 346 -8.03 -5.68 -4.74
N ALA A 347 -8.70 -6.24 -5.75
CA ALA A 347 -8.25 -6.07 -7.14
C ALA A 347 -8.22 -4.61 -7.59
N ARG A 348 -8.95 -3.72 -6.91
CA ARG A 348 -8.87 -2.26 -7.11
C ARG A 348 -7.44 -1.70 -7.05
N TYR A 349 -6.56 -2.30 -6.25
CA TYR A 349 -5.14 -1.91 -6.22
C TYR A 349 -4.45 -2.17 -7.56
N ALA A 350 -4.80 -3.26 -8.26
CA ALA A 350 -4.27 -3.58 -9.57
C ALA A 350 -4.69 -2.51 -10.60
N ASP A 351 -5.94 -2.04 -10.54
CA ASP A 351 -6.46 -1.00 -11.44
C ASP A 351 -5.73 0.34 -11.24
N VAL A 352 -5.49 0.73 -9.98
CA VAL A 352 -4.72 1.95 -9.68
C VAL A 352 -3.27 1.82 -10.17
N VAL A 353 -2.64 0.66 -9.99
CA VAL A 353 -1.29 0.38 -10.53
C VAL A 353 -1.30 0.45 -12.06
N LEU A 354 -2.33 -0.09 -12.71
CA LEU A 354 -2.49 -0.02 -14.15
C LEU A 354 -2.62 1.43 -14.63
N ASN A 355 -3.49 2.24 -14.01
CA ASN A 355 -3.67 3.64 -14.35
C ASN A 355 -2.35 4.43 -14.27
N MET A 356 -1.58 4.22 -13.20
CA MET A 356 -0.27 4.84 -13.03
C MET A 356 0.73 4.36 -14.09
N THR A 357 0.69 3.08 -14.44
CA THR A 357 1.54 2.50 -15.48
C THR A 357 1.22 3.11 -16.84
N GLN A 358 -0.07 3.19 -17.20
CA GLN A 358 -0.56 3.81 -18.43
C GLN A 358 -0.17 5.30 -18.53
N ALA A 359 -0.35 6.06 -17.45
CA ALA A 359 0.07 7.46 -17.41
C ALA A 359 1.58 7.63 -17.56
N THR A 360 2.37 6.70 -17.01
CA THR A 360 3.83 6.68 -17.19
C THR A 360 4.20 6.34 -18.64
N VAL A 361 3.50 5.39 -19.26
CA VAL A 361 3.67 5.05 -20.67
C VAL A 361 3.38 6.26 -21.57
N SER A 362 2.41 7.12 -21.21
CA SER A 362 2.13 8.37 -21.93
C SER A 362 3.31 9.35 -22.00
N LEU A 363 4.28 9.27 -21.06
CA LEU A 363 5.48 10.13 -21.08
C LEU A 363 6.41 9.85 -22.27
N PHE A 364 6.32 8.67 -22.88
CA PHE A 364 7.13 8.30 -24.05
C PHE A 364 6.54 8.80 -25.37
N PHE A 365 5.34 9.41 -25.35
CA PHE A 365 4.64 9.90 -26.52
C PHE A 365 4.56 11.44 -26.52
N SER A 366 3.85 12.02 -27.49
CA SER A 366 3.84 13.47 -27.71
C SER A 366 3.46 14.27 -26.45
N PRO A 367 4.23 15.34 -26.11
CA PRO A 367 4.03 16.11 -24.89
C PRO A 367 2.66 16.81 -24.81
N GLY A 368 1.98 17.02 -25.93
CA GLY A 368 0.66 17.67 -25.98
C GLY A 368 -0.43 16.93 -25.19
N TYR A 369 -0.33 15.60 -25.07
CA TYR A 369 -1.33 14.76 -24.40
C TYR A 369 -0.91 14.30 -23.00
N VAL A 370 0.35 14.55 -22.62
CA VAL A 370 0.85 14.19 -21.29
C VAL A 370 0.10 14.95 -20.20
N TRP A 371 0.04 16.28 -20.30
CA TRP A 371 -0.64 17.11 -19.30
C TRP A 371 -2.12 16.76 -19.13
N PRO A 372 -2.94 16.67 -20.21
CA PRO A 372 -4.31 16.18 -20.11
C PRO A 372 -4.41 14.82 -19.42
N THR A 373 -3.56 13.86 -19.79
CA THR A 373 -3.57 12.52 -19.18
C THR A 373 -3.40 12.57 -17.67
N PHE A 374 -2.43 13.34 -17.16
CA PHE A 374 -2.20 13.46 -15.71
C PHE A 374 -3.30 14.24 -14.98
N ILE A 375 -3.88 15.26 -15.61
CA ILE A 375 -5.01 16.01 -15.03
C ILE A 375 -6.23 15.09 -14.88
N PHE A 376 -6.57 14.34 -15.93
CA PHE A 376 -7.72 13.42 -15.89
C PHE A 376 -7.45 12.20 -15.01
N LEU A 377 -6.21 11.72 -14.92
CA LEU A 377 -5.79 10.73 -13.92
C LEU A 377 -6.07 11.23 -12.50
N PHE A 378 -5.69 12.47 -12.19
CA PHE A 378 -5.92 13.07 -10.88
C PHE A 378 -7.40 13.11 -10.52
N PHE A 379 -8.26 13.63 -11.42
CA PHE A 379 -9.70 13.68 -11.18
C PHE A 379 -10.33 12.30 -11.06
N SER A 380 -9.88 11.34 -11.88
CA SER A 380 -10.36 9.96 -11.81
C SER A 380 -9.98 9.32 -10.47
N HIS A 381 -8.75 9.51 -9.98
CA HIS A 381 -8.34 9.03 -8.67
C HIS A 381 -9.04 9.75 -7.51
N LEU A 382 -9.38 11.03 -7.64
CA LEU A 382 -10.20 11.73 -6.66
C LEU A 382 -11.60 11.11 -6.58
N PHE A 383 -12.21 10.79 -7.72
CA PHE A 383 -13.48 10.07 -7.78
C PHE A 383 -13.36 8.68 -7.14
N VAL A 384 -12.35 7.89 -7.53
CA VAL A 384 -12.07 6.55 -6.98
C VAL A 384 -11.93 6.62 -5.46
N TYR A 385 -11.18 7.58 -4.94
CA TYR A 385 -11.01 7.80 -3.51
C TYR A 385 -12.34 8.15 -2.81
N ALA A 386 -13.09 9.12 -3.33
CA ALA A 386 -14.36 9.53 -2.74
C ALA A 386 -15.37 8.37 -2.72
N TRP A 387 -15.44 7.61 -3.82
CA TRP A 387 -16.31 6.46 -3.96
C TRP A 387 -15.90 5.30 -3.04
N ASP A 388 -14.61 4.97 -2.95
CA ASP A 388 -14.13 3.95 -2.01
C ASP A 388 -14.36 4.36 -0.56
N HIS A 389 -14.12 5.62 -0.23
CA HIS A 389 -14.39 6.13 1.10
C HIS A 389 -15.87 5.98 1.45
N TYR A 390 -16.77 6.33 0.53
CA TYR A 390 -18.20 6.11 0.69
C TYR A 390 -18.54 4.62 0.87
N ARG A 391 -17.97 3.74 0.04
CA ARG A 391 -18.19 2.29 0.13
C ARG A 391 -17.72 1.73 1.46
N VAL A 392 -16.51 2.03 1.89
CA VAL A 392 -15.93 1.62 3.17
C VAL A 392 -16.89 1.97 4.32
N LEU A 393 -17.48 3.17 4.29
CA LEU A 393 -18.36 3.65 5.36
C LEU A 393 -19.79 3.09 5.30
N ARG A 394 -20.30 2.72 4.11
CA ARG A 394 -21.74 2.46 3.90
C ARG A 394 -22.08 1.09 3.32
N HIS A 395 -21.19 0.51 2.52
CA HIS A 395 -21.44 -0.68 1.69
C HIS A 395 -20.44 -1.81 1.91
N VAL A 396 -19.45 -1.65 2.79
CA VAL A 396 -18.56 -2.76 3.13
C VAL A 396 -19.00 -3.37 4.44
N ARG A 397 -19.28 -4.68 4.41
CA ARG A 397 -19.68 -5.43 5.62
C ARG A 397 -18.58 -5.46 6.67
N GLN A 398 -17.34 -5.73 6.25
CA GLN A 398 -16.20 -5.95 7.14
C GLN A 398 -14.88 -5.78 6.38
N PHE A 399 -13.87 -5.27 7.06
CA PHE A 399 -12.46 -5.30 6.63
C PHE A 399 -11.70 -6.28 7.49
N ARG A 400 -10.94 -7.17 6.87
CA ARG A 400 -10.12 -8.16 7.58
C ARG A 400 -8.66 -7.95 7.24
N PHE A 401 -7.91 -7.52 8.25
CA PHE A 401 -6.46 -7.35 8.18
C PHE A 401 -5.79 -8.40 9.06
N SER A 402 -5.90 -9.68 8.70
CA SER A 402 -5.31 -10.75 9.50
C SER A 402 -3.79 -10.88 9.32
N SER A 403 -3.20 -10.21 8.33
CA SER A 403 -1.78 -10.31 8.07
C SER A 403 -1.21 -9.07 7.40
N TYR A 404 -0.01 -8.67 7.84
CA TYR A 404 0.85 -7.70 7.17
C TYR A 404 1.31 -8.15 5.77
N ARG A 405 0.97 -9.36 5.28
CA ARG A 405 1.45 -9.84 3.97
C ARG A 405 0.95 -9.01 2.79
N THR A 406 -0.32 -8.60 2.81
CA THR A 406 -0.89 -7.75 1.75
C THR A 406 -0.21 -6.37 1.75
N GLU A 407 0.02 -5.83 2.95
CA GLU A 407 0.80 -4.60 3.12
C GLU A 407 2.25 -4.77 2.68
N LYS A 408 2.89 -5.89 3.03
CA LYS A 408 4.27 -6.22 2.63
C LYS A 408 4.38 -6.32 1.11
N TRP A 409 3.37 -6.85 0.42
CA TRP A 409 3.29 -6.84 -1.04
C TRP A 409 3.23 -5.42 -1.60
N SER A 410 2.36 -4.55 -1.06
CA SER A 410 2.31 -3.14 -1.46
C SER A 410 3.64 -2.41 -1.24
N ASN A 411 4.31 -2.72 -0.12
CA ASN A 411 5.65 -2.21 0.19
C ASN A 411 6.74 -2.83 -0.70
N TYR A 412 6.59 -4.09 -1.12
CA TYR A 412 7.52 -4.76 -2.02
C TYR A 412 7.45 -4.14 -3.40
N SER A 413 6.25 -3.90 -3.94
CA SER A 413 6.07 -3.17 -5.21
C SER A 413 6.72 -1.78 -5.16
N ARG A 414 6.65 -1.10 -4.02
CA ARG A 414 7.34 0.18 -3.80
C ARG A 414 8.87 0.02 -3.78
N ARG A 415 9.39 -1.03 -3.15
CA ARG A 415 10.83 -1.33 -3.06
C ARG A 415 11.42 -1.83 -4.38
N SER A 416 10.71 -2.68 -5.12
CA SER A 416 11.15 -3.17 -6.43
C SER A 416 11.15 -2.07 -7.47
N ALA A 417 10.17 -1.14 -7.43
CA ALA A 417 10.23 0.09 -8.22
C ALA A 417 11.44 0.97 -7.87
N GLY A 418 11.81 1.03 -6.58
CA GLY A 418 13.04 1.68 -6.12
C GLY A 418 14.32 0.98 -6.63
N ARG A 419 14.36 -0.36 -6.57
CA ARG A 419 15.53 -1.16 -6.95
C ARG A 419 15.72 -1.28 -8.46
N ALA A 420 14.63 -1.31 -9.24
CA ALA A 420 14.71 -1.24 -10.71
C ALA A 420 15.29 0.10 -11.20
N ARG A 421 15.15 1.17 -10.42
CA ARG A 421 15.80 2.46 -10.68
C ARG A 421 17.31 2.40 -10.44
N GLU A 422 17.77 1.54 -9.53
CA GLU A 422 19.20 1.31 -9.26
C GLU A 422 19.85 0.45 -10.36
N THR A 423 19.11 -0.51 -10.94
CA THR A 423 19.64 -1.38 -12.01
C THR A 423 19.49 -0.83 -13.43
N ALA A 424 18.59 0.13 -13.68
CA ALA A 424 18.39 0.74 -15.01
C ALA A 424 19.38 1.88 -15.34
N MET A 425 20.24 2.29 -14.41
CA MET A 425 21.41 3.13 -14.69
C MET A 425 22.56 2.22 -15.13
N PRO A 426 23.17 2.41 -16.32
CA PRO A 426 24.26 1.57 -16.78
C PRO A 426 25.51 1.84 -15.95
N SER A 427 25.69 1.09 -14.87
CA SER A 427 27.02 0.85 -14.31
C SER A 427 27.80 0.02 -15.32
N ILE A 428 28.89 0.59 -15.80
CA ILE A 428 29.99 -0.12 -16.44
C ILE A 428 30.47 -1.17 -15.44
N ALA A 429 30.03 -2.42 -15.61
CA ALA A 429 30.39 -3.53 -14.74
C ALA A 429 31.83 -3.97 -15.04
N ILE A 430 32.76 -3.56 -14.19
CA ILE A 430 34.02 -4.26 -13.95
C ILE A 430 33.68 -5.47 -13.07
N GLY A 431 34.13 -6.64 -13.52
CA GLY A 431 33.70 -7.94 -13.00
C GLY A 431 34.02 -8.19 -11.53
N ALA A 432 33.05 -8.76 -10.83
CA ALA A 432 33.26 -9.54 -9.62
C ALA A 432 32.21 -10.66 -9.62
N ARG A 433 32.62 -11.85 -10.08
CA ARG A 433 31.90 -13.10 -9.86
C ARG A 433 32.66 -13.81 -8.75
N GLY A 434 32.26 -13.56 -7.51
CA GLY A 434 32.67 -14.34 -6.35
C GLY A 434 31.63 -15.44 -6.15
N GLU A 435 32.08 -16.68 -6.26
CA GLU A 435 31.31 -17.88 -5.93
C GLU A 435 31.06 -17.88 -4.42
N GLU A 436 29.79 -17.92 -4.01
CA GLU A 436 29.41 -18.30 -2.66
C GLU A 436 29.41 -19.83 -2.62
N GLU A 437 30.51 -20.42 -2.16
CA GLU A 437 30.56 -21.79 -1.65
C GLU A 437 29.87 -21.82 -0.28
N GLU A 438 28.72 -22.48 -0.23
CA GLU A 438 28.00 -22.85 0.99
C GLU A 438 28.68 -24.12 1.54
N GLU A 439 29.59 -23.96 2.50
CA GLU A 439 30.23 -25.06 3.22
C GLU A 439 29.22 -25.73 4.18
N ASP A 440 28.87 -26.98 3.88
CA ASP A 440 28.24 -27.96 4.76
C ASP A 440 29.18 -28.31 5.94
N PRO A 441 28.71 -28.34 7.20
CA PRO A 441 29.44 -29.00 8.26
C PRO A 441 28.85 -30.39 8.48
N GLU A 442 29.55 -31.45 8.05
CA GLU A 442 29.60 -32.77 8.72
C GLU A 442 30.36 -33.80 7.86
N ASN A 443 31.68 -33.87 8.06
CA ASN A 443 32.46 -35.11 8.16
C ASN A 443 33.94 -34.76 8.22
N GLU A 444 34.56 -34.94 9.40
CA GLU A 444 35.93 -35.45 9.48
C GLU A 444 36.22 -35.88 10.93
N GLU A 445 36.29 -37.19 11.11
CA GLU A 445 37.03 -37.84 12.19
C GLU A 445 38.54 -37.69 11.90
N ASP A 446 39.34 -37.60 12.98
CA ASP A 446 40.82 -37.70 13.04
C ASP A 446 41.68 -36.48 12.65
N GLU A 447 42.20 -35.73 13.64
CA GLU A 447 43.60 -35.87 14.15
C GLU A 447 43.97 -34.72 15.12
N ASP A 448 44.65 -35.08 16.20
CA ASP A 448 45.18 -34.21 17.25
C ASP A 448 46.14 -33.12 16.71
N LEU A 449 45.64 -31.88 16.55
CA LEU A 449 46.47 -30.68 16.44
C LEU A 449 46.30 -29.78 17.67
N PRO A 450 47.40 -29.29 18.28
CA PRO A 450 47.33 -28.45 19.47
C PRO A 450 46.61 -27.12 19.18
N PRO A 451 45.87 -26.58 20.16
CA PRO A 451 45.08 -25.37 19.98
C PRO A 451 45.97 -24.20 19.58
N SER A 452 45.69 -23.62 18.40
CA SER A 452 46.33 -22.39 17.97
C SER A 452 46.03 -21.26 18.97
N PRO A 453 47.00 -20.38 19.27
CA PRO A 453 46.80 -19.29 20.22
C PRO A 453 45.64 -18.39 19.74
N PRO A 454 44.80 -17.88 20.66
CA PRO A 454 43.65 -17.04 20.29
C PRO A 454 44.14 -15.87 19.45
N LYS A 455 43.74 -15.84 18.16
CA LYS A 455 43.88 -14.65 17.32
C LYS A 455 43.04 -13.57 17.99
N ASN A 456 43.69 -12.68 18.74
CA ASN A 456 43.04 -11.46 19.22
C ASN A 456 42.43 -10.75 18.00
N PRO A 457 41.11 -10.53 17.97
CA PRO A 457 40.48 -9.87 16.83
C PRO A 457 41.14 -8.50 16.66
N PRO A 458 41.40 -8.06 15.42
CA PRO A 458 41.98 -6.75 15.17
C PRO A 458 41.06 -5.69 15.79
N HIS A 459 41.57 -4.96 16.77
CA HIS A 459 40.77 -3.93 17.42
C HIS A 459 40.48 -2.78 16.45
N LEU A 460 39.20 -2.47 16.24
CA LEU A 460 38.72 -1.46 15.32
C LEU A 460 38.87 -0.05 15.90
N ARG A 461 39.39 0.89 15.10
CA ARG A 461 39.37 2.33 15.41
C ARG A 461 38.23 2.95 14.64
N VAL A 462 37.38 3.76 15.27
CA VAL A 462 36.13 4.23 14.64
C VAL A 462 36.04 5.75 14.64
N LEU A 463 35.75 6.34 13.49
CA LEU A 463 35.51 7.77 13.34
C LEU A 463 34.06 8.04 12.96
N PHE A 464 33.30 8.61 13.90
CA PHE A 464 31.94 9.07 13.65
C PHE A 464 31.98 10.47 13.02
N VAL A 465 31.29 10.67 11.90
CA VAL A 465 31.30 11.95 11.18
C VAL A 465 29.88 12.40 10.84
N ASP A 466 29.52 13.61 11.26
CA ASP A 466 28.42 14.35 10.65
C ASP A 466 28.90 15.00 9.35
N ILE A 467 28.11 14.94 8.29
CA ILE A 467 28.48 15.54 7.00
C ILE A 467 28.09 17.02 6.98
N GLU A 468 26.94 17.35 7.58
CA GLU A 468 26.40 18.70 7.59
C GLU A 468 27.27 19.58 8.50
N GLY A 469 27.77 20.67 7.92
CA GLY A 469 28.66 21.58 8.61
C GLY A 469 30.11 21.11 8.71
N VAL A 470 30.42 19.81 8.81
CA VAL A 470 31.82 19.31 8.84
C VAL A 470 32.43 19.25 7.45
N LEU A 471 31.79 18.53 6.51
CA LEU A 471 32.25 18.40 5.12
C LEU A 471 31.50 19.33 4.17
N ALA A 472 30.30 19.75 4.57
CA ALA A 472 29.43 20.67 3.85
C ALA A 472 29.07 21.88 4.73
N PRO A 473 29.96 22.88 4.89
CA PRO A 473 29.73 24.07 5.73
C PRO A 473 28.54 24.94 5.29
N ARG A 474 28.13 24.80 4.02
CA ARG A 474 26.96 25.46 3.44
C ARG A 474 26.05 24.38 2.87
N PRO A 475 25.34 23.64 3.72
CA PRO A 475 24.56 22.49 3.27
C PRO A 475 23.39 22.97 2.40
N ASP A 476 23.27 22.42 1.18
CA ASP A 476 22.03 22.48 0.42
C ASP A 476 21.16 21.29 0.87
N PRO A 477 19.93 21.52 1.37
CA PRO A 477 19.06 20.43 1.82
C PRO A 477 18.65 19.46 0.69
N ARG A 478 18.87 19.81 -0.58
CA ARG A 478 18.48 19.00 -1.74
C ARG A 478 19.63 18.20 -2.34
N LEU A 479 20.88 18.64 -2.15
CA LEU A 479 22.04 18.05 -2.80
C LEU A 479 23.23 18.05 -1.83
N LEU A 480 23.92 16.91 -1.74
CA LEU A 480 25.13 16.83 -0.93
C LEU A 480 26.29 17.56 -1.62
N THR A 481 26.54 18.80 -1.21
CA THR A 481 27.68 19.60 -1.68
C THR A 481 28.82 19.58 -0.66
N VAL A 482 29.78 18.67 -0.85
CA VAL A 482 31.01 18.63 -0.03
C VAL A 482 32.09 19.54 -0.62
N GLN A 483 32.91 20.13 0.25
CA GLN A 483 34.06 20.94 -0.17
C GLN A 483 35.30 20.06 -0.35
N ALA A 484 36.00 20.21 -1.47
CA ALA A 484 37.17 19.40 -1.81
C ALA A 484 38.30 19.47 -0.74
N SER A 485 38.52 20.64 -0.15
CA SER A 485 39.50 20.83 0.94
C SER A 485 39.16 19.95 2.15
N GLN A 486 37.87 19.85 2.49
CA GLN A 486 37.38 19.05 3.62
C GLN A 486 37.54 17.56 3.38
N CYS A 487 37.30 17.10 2.15
CA CYS A 487 37.56 15.73 1.75
C CYS A 487 39.05 15.37 1.82
N VAL A 488 39.96 16.29 1.45
CA VAL A 488 41.42 16.08 1.58
C VAL A 488 41.83 15.92 3.04
N PHE A 489 41.23 16.70 3.94
CA PHE A 489 41.46 16.59 5.37
C PHE A 489 40.95 15.27 5.94
N LEU A 490 39.73 14.87 5.57
CA LEU A 490 39.17 13.58 5.98
C LEU A 490 40.03 12.40 5.48
N ARG A 491 40.48 12.45 4.22
CA ARG A 491 41.40 11.44 3.66
C ARG A 491 42.67 11.30 4.49
N ARG A 492 43.34 12.42 4.76
CA ARG A 492 44.58 12.43 5.56
C ARG A 492 44.33 11.86 6.96
N LEU A 493 43.20 12.18 7.56
CA LEU A 493 42.82 11.68 8.88
C LEU A 493 42.62 10.16 8.87
N LEU A 494 41.87 9.63 7.89
CA LEU A 494 41.63 8.20 7.75
C LEU A 494 42.93 7.44 7.46
N GLN A 495 43.80 7.97 6.59
CA GLN A 495 45.12 7.37 6.31
C GLN A 495 46.03 7.37 7.55
N ARG A 496 46.05 8.46 8.33
CA ARG A 496 46.90 8.60 9.53
C ARG A 496 46.44 7.70 10.69
N THR A 497 45.13 7.48 10.82
CA THR A 497 44.55 6.78 11.98
C THR A 497 44.16 5.33 11.68
N GLY A 498 43.97 4.98 10.40
CA GLY A 498 43.41 3.69 9.98
C GLY A 498 41.96 3.49 10.44
N ALA A 499 41.24 4.57 10.74
CA ALA A 499 39.91 4.48 11.33
C ALA A 499 38.83 4.09 10.30
N HIS A 500 37.87 3.30 10.76
CA HIS A 500 36.64 2.98 10.05
C HIS A 500 35.64 4.14 10.16
N LEU A 501 35.05 4.53 9.03
CA LEU A 501 34.18 5.71 8.95
C LEU A 501 32.72 5.32 9.25
N VAL A 502 32.09 5.99 10.22
CA VAL A 502 30.67 5.79 10.57
C VAL A 502 29.89 7.09 10.45
N LEU A 503 28.81 7.08 9.67
CA LEU A 503 28.02 8.28 9.41
C LEU A 503 26.97 8.50 10.50
N THR A 504 26.96 9.69 11.11
CA THR A 504 25.96 10.13 12.12
C THR A 504 24.94 11.12 11.56
N THR A 505 25.09 11.48 10.28
CA THR A 505 24.30 12.51 9.60
C THR A 505 22.91 12.04 9.16
N ALA A 506 22.02 12.96 8.77
CA ALA A 506 20.72 12.62 8.16
C ALA A 506 20.90 11.93 6.78
N TRP A 507 22.01 12.22 6.09
CA TRP A 507 22.38 11.63 4.80
C TRP A 507 22.67 10.13 4.84
N ARG A 508 22.78 9.51 6.02
CA ARG A 508 22.98 8.06 6.16
C ARG A 508 21.87 7.20 5.54
N LYS A 509 20.66 7.77 5.34
CA LYS A 509 19.59 7.15 4.55
C LYS A 509 19.96 6.94 3.08
N HIS A 510 21.01 7.62 2.62
CA HIS A 510 21.57 7.60 1.27
C HIS A 510 23.04 7.16 1.30
N GLY A 511 23.41 6.21 2.17
CA GLY A 511 24.80 5.76 2.36
C GLY A 511 25.55 5.47 1.07
N ALA A 512 24.94 4.77 0.10
CA ALA A 512 25.55 4.50 -1.20
C ALA A 512 25.92 5.78 -1.98
N TYR A 513 25.04 6.78 -1.99
CA TYR A 513 25.29 8.07 -2.64
C TYR A 513 26.41 8.85 -1.93
N VAL A 514 26.44 8.82 -0.59
CA VAL A 514 27.52 9.44 0.18
C VAL A 514 28.87 8.79 -0.15
N ILE A 515 28.92 7.46 -0.19
CA ILE A 515 30.14 6.72 -0.53
C ILE A 515 30.62 7.10 -1.94
N GLU A 516 29.73 7.16 -2.92
CA GLU A 516 30.06 7.58 -4.29
C GLU A 516 30.63 9.01 -4.32
N VAL A 517 29.98 9.97 -3.65
CA VAL A 517 30.45 11.35 -3.56
C VAL A 517 31.83 11.40 -2.92
N LEU A 518 32.03 10.79 -1.75
CA LEU A 518 33.33 10.78 -1.07
C LEU A 518 34.42 10.08 -1.89
N SER A 519 34.07 9.00 -2.60
CA SER A 519 34.97 8.30 -3.53
C SER A 519 35.41 9.20 -4.69
N ASN A 520 34.47 9.96 -5.27
CA ASN A 520 34.76 10.91 -6.34
C ASN A 520 35.69 12.05 -5.91
N PHE A 521 35.68 12.40 -4.62
CA PHE A 521 36.65 13.33 -4.03
C PHE A 521 37.94 12.66 -3.52
N GLY A 522 38.11 11.37 -3.80
CA GLY A 522 39.31 10.60 -3.48
C GLY A 522 39.47 10.29 -1.98
N VAL A 523 38.43 10.44 -1.16
CA VAL A 523 38.52 10.25 0.32
C VAL A 523 39.06 8.86 0.68
N PHE A 524 38.72 7.85 -0.11
CA PHE A 524 39.10 6.46 0.11
C PHE A 524 40.36 6.01 -0.65
N GLU A 525 41.03 6.93 -1.35
CA GLU A 525 42.24 6.60 -2.10
C GLU A 525 43.35 6.13 -1.14
N GLY A 526 43.85 4.91 -1.36
CA GLY A 526 44.88 4.28 -0.52
C GLY A 526 44.36 3.58 0.75
N ILE A 527 43.04 3.45 0.92
CA ILE A 527 42.44 2.71 2.04
C ILE A 527 41.96 1.35 1.53
N SER A 528 42.51 0.27 2.09
CA SER A 528 42.34 -1.10 1.59
C SER A 528 40.90 -1.64 1.68
N ARG A 529 40.05 -1.05 2.54
CA ARG A 529 38.64 -1.41 2.74
C ARG A 529 37.82 -0.19 3.13
N PRO A 530 37.26 0.56 2.17
CA PRO A 530 36.40 1.71 2.46
C PRO A 530 34.98 1.24 2.81
N GLU A 531 34.87 0.43 3.86
CA GLU A 531 33.56 0.15 4.43
C GLU A 531 33.14 1.37 5.24
N VAL A 532 31.96 1.90 4.92
CA VAL A 532 31.35 3.04 5.61
C VAL A 532 30.08 2.53 6.26
N ASP A 533 30.04 2.55 7.58
CA ASP A 533 28.85 2.16 8.34
C ASP A 533 28.00 3.39 8.73
N CYS A 534 26.83 3.16 9.31
CA CYS A 534 25.84 4.17 9.66
C CYS A 534 25.27 3.95 11.06
N THR A 535 25.11 5.01 11.84
CA THR A 535 24.42 4.89 13.14
C THR A 535 22.93 4.56 12.97
N PRO A 536 22.31 3.85 13.94
CA PRO A 536 20.87 3.59 13.92
C PRO A 536 20.06 4.90 13.94
N PHE A 537 18.79 4.81 13.55
CA PHE A 537 17.88 5.96 13.58
C PHE A 537 17.20 6.10 14.94
N ASN A 538 17.39 7.23 15.61
CA ASN A 538 16.58 7.59 16.77
C ASN A 538 15.36 8.41 16.33
N ALA A 539 14.23 8.25 17.03
CA ALA A 539 13.01 9.02 16.76
C ALA A 539 13.23 10.53 16.96
N ASP A 540 14.12 10.91 17.89
CA ASP A 540 14.53 12.28 18.12
C ASP A 540 15.86 12.58 17.41
N ALA A 541 15.78 13.28 16.28
CA ALA A 541 16.93 13.66 15.47
C ALA A 541 17.91 14.61 16.20
N SER A 542 17.52 15.21 17.33
CA SER A 542 18.42 15.99 18.18
C SER A 542 19.34 15.10 19.02
N ARG A 543 18.92 13.86 19.30
CA ARG A 543 19.58 12.91 20.20
C ARG A 543 20.60 12.01 19.50
N ARG A 544 21.49 12.63 18.72
CA ARG A 544 22.57 11.95 18.01
C ARG A 544 23.55 11.26 18.97
N ASP A 545 23.70 11.80 20.18
CA ASP A 545 24.42 11.17 21.28
C ASP A 545 23.96 9.74 21.55
N LEU A 546 22.65 9.48 21.50
CA LEU A 546 22.08 8.15 21.72
C LEU A 546 22.32 7.21 20.53
N GLU A 547 22.30 7.72 19.30
CA GLU A 547 22.56 6.94 18.09
C GLU A 547 23.99 6.37 18.10
N ILE A 548 24.97 7.22 18.45
CA ILE A 548 26.38 6.85 18.59
C ILE A 548 26.53 5.80 19.70
N LEU A 549 25.96 6.04 20.88
CA LEU A 549 26.05 5.10 22.01
C LEU A 549 25.34 3.76 21.71
N GLN A 550 24.26 3.76 20.95
CA GLN A 550 23.58 2.54 20.53
C GLN A 550 24.45 1.73 19.56
N TRP A 551 25.10 2.39 18.60
CA TRP A 551 26.05 1.74 17.68
C TRP A 551 27.27 1.18 18.42
N LEU A 552 27.83 1.95 19.36
CA LEU A 552 28.96 1.49 20.20
C LEU A 552 28.57 0.28 21.06
N ASN A 553 27.34 0.26 21.57
CA ASN A 553 26.83 -0.87 22.35
C ASN A 553 26.64 -2.13 21.50
N SER A 554 26.28 -2.02 20.20
CA SER A 554 26.15 -3.18 19.31
C SER A 554 27.49 -3.75 18.87
N HIS A 555 28.56 -2.94 18.89
CA HIS A 555 29.94 -3.34 18.54
C HIS A 555 30.83 -3.45 19.78
N ARG A 556 30.24 -3.80 20.92
CA ARG A 556 30.96 -3.85 22.20
C ARG A 556 32.00 -4.97 22.19
N GLY A 557 33.26 -4.60 22.34
CA GLY A 557 34.40 -5.54 22.35
C GLY A 557 35.23 -5.52 21.07
N GLU A 558 34.67 -4.97 19.98
CA GLU A 558 35.38 -4.85 18.69
C GLU A 558 36.14 -3.51 18.59
N VAL A 559 35.59 -2.45 19.19
CA VAL A 559 36.13 -1.08 19.12
C VAL A 559 37.24 -0.85 20.15
N ALA A 560 38.47 -0.56 19.71
CA ALA A 560 39.59 -0.13 20.58
C ALA A 560 39.50 1.34 20.98
N SER A 561 39.31 2.22 19.98
CA SER A 561 39.27 3.66 20.15
C SER A 561 38.28 4.26 19.18
N TRP A 562 37.67 5.37 19.57
CA TRP A 562 36.70 6.06 18.73
C TRP A 562 36.72 7.57 18.98
N ALA A 563 36.33 8.32 17.96
CA ALA A 563 36.22 9.77 18.00
C ALA A 563 35.00 10.22 17.20
N VAL A 564 34.47 11.41 17.53
CA VAL A 564 33.31 12.01 16.87
C VAL A 564 33.67 13.39 16.35
N LEU A 565 33.43 13.62 15.06
CA LEU A 565 33.47 14.93 14.42
C LEU A 565 32.03 15.39 14.15
N ASP A 566 31.60 16.40 14.89
CA ASP A 566 30.23 16.91 14.81
C ASP A 566 30.21 18.42 15.02
N THR A 567 29.23 19.10 14.45
CA THR A 567 29.02 20.55 14.68
C THR A 567 28.20 20.84 15.92
N ARG A 568 27.40 19.87 16.37
CA ARG A 568 26.55 19.99 17.55
C ARG A 568 27.36 19.81 18.82
N ASP A 569 26.96 20.53 19.88
CA ASP A 569 27.47 20.31 21.22
C ASP A 569 26.87 19.03 21.81
N LEU A 570 27.49 17.89 21.49
CA LEU A 570 27.08 16.58 22.01
C LEU A 570 27.35 16.45 23.52
N LEU A 571 28.17 17.33 24.11
CA LEU A 571 28.47 17.35 25.54
C LEU A 571 27.44 18.14 26.35
N GLY A 572 26.50 18.82 25.69
CA GLY A 572 25.35 19.47 26.35
C GLY A 572 24.25 18.49 26.79
N PHE A 573 24.30 17.22 26.38
CA PHE A 573 23.29 16.22 26.70
C PHE A 573 23.63 15.41 27.96
N ALA A 574 22.62 14.75 28.56
CA ALA A 574 22.79 13.92 29.77
C ALA A 574 23.76 12.72 29.58
N SER A 575 24.05 12.35 28.34
CA SER A 575 25.01 11.30 27.96
C SER A 575 26.46 11.76 27.92
N ALA A 576 26.73 13.07 28.11
CA ALA A 576 28.05 13.68 28.03
C ALA A 576 29.16 12.93 28.76
N PRO A 577 28.97 12.36 29.97
CA PRO A 577 30.04 11.62 30.66
C PRO A 577 30.60 10.43 29.86
N ARG A 578 29.81 9.84 28.96
CA ARG A 578 30.25 8.74 28.08
C ARG A 578 30.92 9.21 26.79
N LEU A 579 30.72 10.48 26.42
CA LEU A 579 31.27 11.09 25.21
C LEU A 579 32.49 11.98 25.50
N GLN A 580 32.70 12.36 26.76
CA GLN A 580 33.78 13.23 27.18
C GLN A 580 35.15 12.65 26.81
N GLY A 581 35.97 13.46 26.14
CA GLY A 581 37.28 13.03 25.63
C GLY A 581 37.25 12.37 24.25
N HIS A 582 36.08 12.12 23.67
CA HIS A 582 35.92 11.50 22.35
C HIS A 582 35.29 12.43 21.30
N VAL A 583 34.82 13.62 21.68
CA VAL A 583 34.13 14.57 20.79
C VAL A 583 35.07 15.72 20.42
N VAL A 584 35.21 15.96 19.12
CA VAL A 584 35.85 17.15 18.54
C VAL A 584 34.77 17.95 17.86
N GLN A 585 34.35 19.04 18.51
CA GLN A 585 33.31 19.92 17.97
C GLN A 585 33.88 20.80 16.85
N VAL A 586 33.24 20.76 15.68
CA VAL A 586 33.65 21.49 14.47
C VAL A 586 32.78 22.73 14.30
N ASP A 587 33.38 23.87 13.96
CA ASP A 587 32.66 25.08 13.58
C ASP A 587 31.94 24.85 12.24
N GLY A 588 30.61 24.79 12.25
CA GLY A 588 29.80 24.46 11.08
C GLY A 588 29.91 25.44 9.92
N GLU A 589 30.38 26.68 10.14
CA GLU A 589 30.62 27.64 9.06
C GLU A 589 31.96 27.43 8.35
N LYS A 590 32.94 26.89 9.06
CA LYS A 590 34.31 26.67 8.57
C LYS A 590 34.55 25.24 8.10
N GLY A 591 33.79 24.28 8.62
CA GLY A 591 34.01 22.86 8.40
C GLY A 591 35.26 22.32 9.07
N LEU A 592 35.69 21.14 8.61
CA LEU A 592 36.89 20.49 9.09
C LEU A 592 38.13 21.40 8.84
N GLN A 593 39.08 21.40 9.77
CA GLN A 593 40.25 22.26 9.77
C GLN A 593 41.44 21.43 10.22
N PRO A 594 42.68 21.81 9.88
CA PRO A 594 43.89 21.06 10.24
C PRO A 594 43.99 20.73 11.73
N GLU A 595 43.61 21.66 12.61
CA GLU A 595 43.63 21.49 14.07
C GLU A 595 42.72 20.35 14.56
N HIS A 596 41.62 20.07 13.84
CA HIS A 596 40.73 18.96 14.16
C HIS A 596 41.40 17.61 13.88
N LEU A 597 42.32 17.52 12.91
CA LEU A 597 43.00 16.27 12.57
C LEU A 597 43.92 15.84 13.71
N ASP A 598 44.66 16.80 14.29
CA ASP A 598 45.55 16.52 15.41
C ASP A 598 44.78 16.14 16.66
N ALA A 599 43.64 16.81 16.92
CA ALA A 599 42.75 16.45 18.03
C ALA A 599 42.18 15.04 17.87
N VAL A 600 41.68 14.67 16.68
CA VAL A 600 41.15 13.32 16.44
C VAL A 600 42.26 12.27 16.46
N ALA A 601 43.43 12.55 15.88
CA ALA A 601 44.56 11.63 15.91
C ALA A 601 45.05 11.38 17.35
N ALA A 602 45.02 12.38 18.22
CA ALA A 602 45.32 12.22 19.64
C ALA A 602 44.33 11.30 20.37
N ILE A 603 43.05 11.29 19.96
CA ILE A 603 42.01 10.42 20.54
C ILE A 603 42.12 8.99 20.00
N LEU A 604 42.29 8.83 18.68
CA LEU A 604 42.29 7.51 18.02
C LEU A 604 43.63 6.78 18.14
N GLY A 605 44.72 7.54 18.32
CA GLY A 605 46.09 7.08 18.16
C GLY A 605 46.52 7.06 16.69
N GLU A 606 47.80 7.32 16.43
CA GLU A 606 48.38 7.18 15.09
C GLU A 606 48.64 5.71 14.76
N LEU A 607 48.62 5.36 13.48
CA LEU A 607 49.20 4.08 13.07
C LEU A 607 50.73 4.20 13.21
N PRO A 608 51.41 3.20 13.80
CA PRO A 608 52.87 3.18 13.81
C PRO A 608 53.35 3.28 12.36
N ASP A 609 54.17 4.29 12.11
CA ASP A 609 54.59 4.77 10.79
C ASP A 609 55.01 3.59 9.89
N LEU A 610 54.09 3.14 9.03
CA LEU A 610 54.32 2.08 8.06
C LEU A 610 55.14 2.69 6.92
N GLY A 611 56.43 2.96 7.19
CA GLY A 611 57.45 3.38 6.24
C GLY A 611 57.00 4.47 5.25
N SER A 612 57.15 5.74 5.65
CA SER A 612 57.01 6.95 4.82
C SER A 612 56.95 6.71 3.30
N CYS A 613 55.75 6.52 2.75
CA CYS A 613 55.56 6.59 1.30
C CYS A 613 55.84 8.03 0.86
N PRO A 614 56.71 8.27 -0.13
CA PRO A 614 57.00 9.61 -0.62
C PRO A 614 55.71 10.26 -1.11
N VAL A 615 55.37 11.42 -0.52
CA VAL A 615 54.24 12.26 -0.93
C VAL A 615 54.37 12.52 -2.43
N PRO A 616 53.35 12.19 -3.26
CA PRO A 616 53.38 12.51 -4.68
C PRO A 616 53.53 14.02 -4.86
N PRO A 617 54.35 14.51 -5.80
CA PRO A 617 54.50 15.93 -6.05
C PRO A 617 53.14 16.57 -6.36
N ALA A 618 52.92 17.76 -5.81
CA ALA A 618 51.67 18.51 -5.94
C ALA A 618 51.20 18.55 -7.41
N VAL A 619 49.95 18.12 -7.64
CA VAL A 619 49.28 18.23 -8.93
C VAL A 619 49.33 19.70 -9.37
N PRO A 620 49.85 20.01 -10.58
CA PRO A 620 49.90 21.39 -11.07
C PRO A 620 48.49 21.98 -11.17
N PRO A 621 48.33 23.29 -10.92
CA PRO A 621 47.03 23.95 -11.00
C PRO A 621 46.41 23.75 -12.38
N ALA A 622 45.12 23.40 -12.40
CA ALA A 622 44.35 23.24 -13.62
C ALA A 622 44.53 24.47 -14.54
N PRO A 623 44.67 24.28 -15.86
CA PRO A 623 44.91 25.37 -16.79
C PRO A 623 43.78 26.40 -16.71
N ALA A 624 44.17 27.66 -16.52
CA ALA A 624 43.28 28.80 -16.52
C ALA A 624 42.43 28.80 -17.80
N ALA A 625 41.11 28.89 -17.64
CA ALA A 625 40.18 29.09 -18.73
C ALA A 625 40.60 30.33 -19.54
N PRO A 626 40.55 30.27 -20.88
CA PRO A 626 40.99 31.38 -21.73
C PRO A 626 40.13 32.62 -21.48
N SER A 627 40.82 33.70 -21.12
CA SER A 627 40.29 35.05 -21.03
C SER A 627 39.84 35.54 -22.41
N SER A 628 38.52 35.68 -22.60
CA SER A 628 37.95 36.42 -23.74
C SER A 628 37.89 37.91 -23.41
N THR A 629 38.77 38.69 -24.04
CA THR A 629 38.67 40.15 -24.13
C THR A 629 37.62 40.59 -25.17
N PRO A 630 37.08 41.82 -25.07
CA PRO A 630 35.75 42.17 -25.55
C PRO A 630 35.76 42.72 -26.98
N SER A 631 34.86 42.22 -27.82
CA SER A 631 34.52 42.82 -29.12
C SER A 631 33.06 43.23 -29.16
N THR A 632 32.86 44.54 -28.98
CA THR A 632 31.99 45.43 -29.77
C THR A 632 30.70 44.87 -30.38
N SER A 633 29.58 45.27 -29.76
CA SER A 633 28.33 45.72 -30.39
C SER A 633 27.86 45.05 -31.69
N ALA A 634 26.97 44.06 -31.56
CA ALA A 634 25.91 43.81 -32.52
C ALA A 634 24.65 43.36 -31.75
N SER A 635 23.56 44.11 -31.87
CA SER A 635 22.27 43.81 -31.27
C SER A 635 21.66 42.57 -31.93
N ALA A 636 21.78 41.41 -31.30
CA ALA A 636 21.01 40.21 -31.63
C ALA A 636 19.95 40.02 -30.55
N SER A 637 18.70 40.32 -30.91
CA SER A 637 17.51 40.00 -30.14
C SER A 637 17.35 38.48 -30.00
N SER A 638 17.11 38.05 -28.76
CA SER A 638 16.76 36.68 -28.34
C SER A 638 15.75 35.97 -29.25
N PRO A 639 15.96 34.70 -29.67
CA PRO A 639 14.95 33.90 -30.36
C PRO A 639 14.16 32.99 -29.41
N PHE A 640 13.95 33.41 -28.16
CA PHE A 640 13.00 32.76 -27.23
C PHE A 640 12.12 33.82 -26.58
N SER A 641 11.23 34.40 -27.38
CA SER A 641 10.10 35.19 -26.91
C SER A 641 8.82 34.59 -27.45
N HIS A 642 7.97 34.13 -26.54
CA HIS A 642 6.54 33.87 -26.71
C HIS A 642 6.14 32.98 -27.89
N ILE A 643 5.93 31.68 -27.60
CA ILE A 643 4.87 30.95 -28.30
C ILE A 643 3.56 31.59 -27.81
N PRO A 644 2.79 32.29 -28.66
CA PRO A 644 1.48 32.78 -28.24
C PRO A 644 0.64 31.54 -27.90
N MET A 645 0.14 31.48 -26.66
CA MET A 645 -0.92 30.51 -26.37
C MET A 645 -2.06 30.78 -27.36
N ASP A 646 -2.51 29.72 -28.02
CA ASP A 646 -3.65 29.75 -28.93
C ASP A 646 -4.82 30.49 -28.25
N GLU A 647 -5.16 31.66 -28.77
CA GLU A 647 -6.28 32.48 -28.27
C GLU A 647 -7.59 31.68 -28.30
N GLY A 648 -7.69 30.66 -29.18
CA GLY A 648 -8.80 29.72 -29.20
C GLY A 648 -8.86 28.83 -27.95
N LEU A 649 -7.72 28.41 -27.40
CA LEU A 649 -7.66 27.63 -26.16
C LEU A 649 -7.96 28.49 -24.94
N VAL A 650 -7.43 29.72 -24.91
CA VAL A 650 -7.72 30.68 -23.84
C VAL A 650 -9.21 31.07 -23.84
N SER A 651 -9.80 31.30 -25.01
CA SER A 651 -11.23 31.58 -25.17
C SER A 651 -12.11 30.38 -24.75
N LYS A 652 -11.71 29.14 -25.08
CA LYS A 652 -12.42 27.92 -24.63
C LYS A 652 -12.32 27.70 -23.11
N MET A 653 -11.16 27.97 -22.51
CA MET A 653 -10.97 27.88 -21.06
C MET A 653 -11.72 28.99 -20.31
N GLN A 654 -11.74 30.21 -20.85
CA GLN A 654 -12.55 31.30 -20.32
C GLN A 654 -14.05 31.02 -20.47
N GLY A 655 -14.48 30.39 -21.57
CA GLY A 655 -15.84 29.91 -21.76
C GLY A 655 -16.24 28.81 -20.77
N ALA A 656 -15.33 27.87 -20.48
CA ALA A 656 -15.55 26.83 -19.46
C ALA A 656 -15.61 27.41 -18.04
N LEU A 657 -14.76 28.40 -17.72
CA LEU A 657 -14.79 29.13 -16.45
C LEU A 657 -16.03 30.02 -16.31
N ALA A 658 -16.52 30.61 -17.41
CA ALA A 658 -17.79 31.33 -17.44
C ALA A 658 -18.98 30.38 -17.23
N LEU A 659 -18.95 29.18 -17.80
CA LEU A 659 -19.96 28.13 -17.58
C LEU A 659 -19.96 27.61 -16.14
N LEU A 660 -18.79 27.48 -15.51
CA LEU A 660 -18.66 27.07 -14.11
C LEU A 660 -19.08 28.16 -13.12
N SER A 661 -18.93 29.44 -13.47
CA SER A 661 -19.42 30.57 -12.67
C SER A 661 -20.92 30.87 -12.86
N MET A 662 -21.57 30.22 -13.83
CA MET A 662 -23.03 30.25 -14.02
C MET A 662 -23.76 29.12 -13.26
N LEU A 663 -23.04 28.22 -12.59
CA LEU A 663 -23.68 27.27 -11.67
C LEU A 663 -24.17 28.04 -10.43
N PRO A 664 -25.46 27.98 -10.09
CA PRO A 664 -25.98 28.67 -8.92
C PRO A 664 -25.33 28.11 -7.66
N GLU A 665 -24.79 28.98 -6.80
CA GLU A 665 -24.41 28.62 -5.44
C GLU A 665 -25.64 28.17 -4.65
N GLU A 666 -25.93 26.87 -4.67
CA GLU A 666 -26.89 26.27 -3.74
C GLU A 666 -26.24 26.16 -2.35
N GLY A 667 -26.28 27.27 -1.63
CA GLY A 667 -26.00 27.33 -0.21
C GLY A 667 -27.08 28.13 0.52
N SER A 668 -28.26 27.54 0.79
CA SER A 668 -28.97 27.80 2.07
C SER A 668 -30.17 26.87 2.33
N ALA A 669 -30.19 26.36 3.57
CA ALA A 669 -31.37 26.03 4.37
C ALA A 669 -32.31 24.89 3.93
N PHE A 670 -31.93 23.64 4.27
CA PHE A 670 -32.91 22.56 4.45
C PHE A 670 -33.55 22.64 5.84
N ARG A 671 -34.72 23.27 5.95
CA ARG A 671 -35.67 23.11 7.08
C ARG A 671 -36.63 21.97 6.75
N PRO A 672 -36.85 21.00 7.65
CA PRO A 672 -37.87 19.97 7.44
C PRO A 672 -39.27 20.58 7.66
N PRO A 673 -40.30 20.11 6.92
CA PRO A 673 -41.65 20.63 7.08
C PRO A 673 -42.30 20.08 8.35
N GLN A 674 -42.66 20.99 9.26
CA GLN A 674 -43.81 20.81 10.14
C GLN A 674 -45.08 21.10 9.34
N ARG A 675 -46.04 20.16 9.32
CA ARG A 675 -47.45 20.53 9.26
C ARG A 675 -48.35 19.56 10.01
N SER A 676 -48.91 20.11 11.07
CA SER A 676 -50.08 19.69 11.86
C SER A 676 -51.31 19.45 10.99
N LYS A 677 -52.04 18.34 11.21
CA LYS A 677 -53.35 18.21 11.90
C LYS A 677 -54.46 19.21 11.50
N GLU A 678 -55.68 18.62 11.52
CA GLU A 678 -57.06 19.15 11.32
C GLU A 678 -57.64 18.82 9.93
N LEU A 679 -58.84 18.25 9.73
CA LEU A 679 -60.01 18.07 10.61
C LEU A 679 -61.04 17.07 9.96
N ARG A 680 -61.67 16.25 10.81
CA ARG A 680 -63.10 15.83 10.83
C ARG A 680 -63.75 14.82 9.84
N CYS A 681 -64.82 14.23 10.39
CA CYS A 681 -65.50 12.97 10.12
C CYS A 681 -66.74 13.03 9.19
N ALA A 682 -67.05 11.85 8.59
CA ALA A 682 -68.36 11.20 8.35
C ALA A 682 -69.34 11.78 7.28
N PRO A 683 -70.38 11.04 6.81
CA PRO A 683 -70.68 9.58 6.76
C PRO A 683 -71.23 9.04 5.40
N ASP A 684 -71.38 7.71 5.32
CA ASP A 684 -72.36 6.82 4.62
C ASP A 684 -72.88 7.06 3.18
N THR A 685 -72.86 5.99 2.35
CA THR A 685 -73.88 5.45 1.38
C THR A 685 -73.19 4.43 0.44
N GLU A 686 -73.45 3.12 0.54
CA GLU A 686 -74.54 2.28 0.01
C GLU A 686 -74.26 1.61 -1.38
N PHE A 687 -74.48 0.28 -1.43
CA PHE A 687 -74.84 -0.61 -2.56
C PHE A 687 -73.83 -0.82 -3.73
N ASP A 688 -73.57 -2.00 -4.31
CA ASP A 688 -74.22 -3.32 -4.23
C ASP A 688 -73.32 -4.45 -4.78
N ALA A 689 -73.77 -5.69 -4.55
CA ALA A 689 -73.18 -7.01 -4.82
C ALA A 689 -72.78 -7.34 -6.29
N ILE A 690 -71.91 -8.36 -6.46
CA ILE A 690 -72.10 -9.57 -7.29
C ILE A 690 -70.96 -10.60 -7.02
N SER A 691 -71.36 -11.74 -6.46
CA SER A 691 -70.97 -13.14 -6.77
C SER A 691 -69.53 -13.49 -7.21
N LEU A 692 -68.81 -14.34 -6.44
CA LEU A 692 -68.78 -15.79 -6.69
C LEU A 692 -68.02 -16.58 -5.62
N GLN A 693 -68.64 -17.69 -5.21
CA GLN A 693 -68.12 -18.74 -4.36
C GLN A 693 -67.04 -19.58 -5.07
N ALA A 694 -66.02 -20.04 -4.34
CA ALA A 694 -65.70 -21.47 -4.13
C ALA A 694 -64.33 -21.57 -3.39
N LYS A 695 -64.27 -21.94 -2.11
CA LYS A 695 -64.25 -23.31 -1.55
C LYS A 695 -62.98 -24.13 -1.84
N HIS A 696 -62.38 -24.54 -0.72
CA HIS A 696 -61.68 -25.80 -0.42
C HIS A 696 -60.14 -25.86 -0.39
N LYS A 697 -59.65 -26.00 0.87
CA LYS A 697 -58.77 -27.05 1.42
C LYS A 697 -57.70 -27.65 0.49
N PHE A 698 -56.44 -27.67 0.93
CA PHE A 698 -55.88 -28.77 1.73
C PHE A 698 -54.42 -28.49 2.15
N SER A 699 -54.09 -29.03 3.34
CA SER A 699 -52.77 -29.36 3.92
C SER A 699 -51.79 -28.24 4.23
#